data_AF-A0AA39GZJ9-F1
#
_entry.id   AF-A0AA39GZJ9-F1
#
_cell.length_a   1.000
_cell.length_b   1.000
_cell.length_c   1.000
_cell.angle_alpha   90.00
_cell.angle_beta   90.00
_cell.angle_gamma   90.00
#
_symmetry.space_group_name_H-M   'P 1'
#
loop_
_entity.id
_entity.type
_entity.pdbx_description
1 polymer ?
#
loop_
_entity_poly.entity_id
_entity_poly.type
_entity_poly.pdbx_seq_one_letter_code
_entity_poly.pdbx_strand_id
1 'polypeptide(L)'
;MPVDSIETSIVDVVDVDLLAEVNARKHSTEKYDWQTKTKIVARRGFPVEICLETTETFVPSKHALYIELILDNDNYGRPEYHRKLRLETSDLFTDSRRNWSAKLNRCEGKHLFVTVTVPLSAAIGCWNVIVSTGTWSEHQQIFSERPSTFSKLRRDDNCAIYVIFNVLKNEGTVFLDSSENRDLYVNREIDYYYGGAPKGETGYMFFSHPWIHSQFEEETMIAVMKLLKNLSDGNYLGIRQRGSIVQVSRKLSYAFPTYLLFGRWDNNYEGGKAPTDWNGTSEIVSTWLKTRQHVRYAQCFVFASVFVTMMRCIGVASRSVTCIRSAHDTDQSLTVDIEYRNGDVSRNESIWNYHVWTEIWCRRNDLPIGFDGWQVVDPTPQERSQGLPQCGPMSVKALREAQVKLPYDGWFVYGEMNADVVHWTFDADNNAQVAKHLKEDVGRALLTANVPTIEDPMIITNSYKDREGSHEERSLHMRAIRELRVLEREARYRRLYANEKQLTHIEDVLISVSDIEQIEYGSNIVLKINLENRALTDRTVDLSARLNAEDHTGRVVGRIKDYKMTQHLVPQETKELSYTVASSEYAKHVTANQILSFSVSATVVDTKQFVHDTDKFYITGTAISFEQVPKQVPVNDVFPMALYFRNPLQTQLEGIELFLHSGAHSKPMKVQRFPKVLKANGKVRIRCKVRAVAQGERFLLATVKCDQLSIMTISRSILISSP
;
A
#
# COMPACT_ATOMS: atom_id res chain seq x y z
N MET A 1 -47.01 21.18 57.89
CA MET A 1 -47.30 20.67 56.54
C MET A 1 -46.48 19.41 56.36
N PRO A 2 -47.06 18.32 55.82
CA PRO A 2 -46.34 17.06 55.71
C PRO A 2 -45.19 17.24 54.71
N VAL A 3 -44.00 16.79 55.11
CA VAL A 3 -42.90 16.51 54.19
C VAL A 3 -43.29 15.18 53.54
N ASP A 4 -44.07 15.25 52.47
CA ASP A 4 -44.22 14.10 51.59
C ASP A 4 -42.84 13.84 50.98
N SER A 5 -42.20 12.78 51.47
CA SER A 5 -41.11 12.12 50.79
C SER A 5 -41.66 11.59 49.47
N ILE A 6 -41.64 12.43 48.44
CA ILE A 6 -41.76 11.97 47.06
C ILE A 6 -40.48 11.16 46.82
N GLU A 7 -40.53 9.85 47.11
CA GLU A 7 -39.70 8.90 46.40
C GLU A 7 -40.10 9.00 44.93
N THR A 8 -39.55 9.98 44.22
CA THR A 8 -39.61 10.01 42.76
C THR A 8 -38.89 8.76 42.32
N SER A 9 -39.62 7.78 41.78
CA SER A 9 -39.01 6.60 41.18
C SER A 9 -38.07 7.09 40.07
N ILE A 10 -36.76 6.95 40.29
CA ILE A 10 -35.77 7.40 39.33
C ILE A 10 -35.57 6.26 38.36
N VAL A 11 -36.12 6.43 37.15
CA VAL A 11 -35.88 5.50 36.05
C VAL A 11 -34.39 5.34 35.85
N ASP A 12 -33.96 4.08 35.87
CA ASP A 12 -32.58 3.70 35.68
C ASP A 12 -32.47 2.83 34.43
N VAL A 13 -31.31 2.87 33.78
CA VAL A 13 -31.00 2.05 32.61
C VAL A 13 -30.07 0.93 33.04
N VAL A 14 -30.48 -0.31 32.78
CA VAL A 14 -29.80 -1.53 33.27
C VAL A 14 -29.09 -2.30 32.16
N ASP A 15 -29.55 -2.20 30.92
CA ASP A 15 -28.89 -2.80 29.75
C ASP A 15 -28.96 -1.89 28.52
N VAL A 16 -28.02 -2.07 27.61
CA VAL A 16 -27.94 -1.37 26.32
C VAL A 16 -27.68 -2.40 25.22
N ASP A 17 -28.56 -2.42 24.23
CA ASP A 17 -28.40 -3.17 22.99
C ASP A 17 -28.24 -2.18 21.82
N LEU A 18 -27.08 -2.21 21.17
CA LEU A 18 -26.74 -1.42 19.99
C LEU A 18 -27.34 -2.00 18.70
N LEU A 19 -28.25 -2.97 18.78
CA LEU A 19 -29.03 -3.51 17.67
C LEU A 19 -28.16 -3.87 16.45
N ALA A 20 -27.12 -4.66 16.71
CA ALA A 20 -26.01 -4.90 15.78
C ALA A 20 -26.46 -5.27 14.36
N GLU A 21 -27.38 -6.22 14.22
CA GLU A 21 -27.86 -6.64 12.89
C GLU A 21 -28.62 -5.55 12.13
N VAL A 22 -29.42 -4.73 12.85
CA VAL A 22 -30.20 -3.64 12.25
C VAL A 22 -29.24 -2.56 11.73
N ASN A 23 -28.29 -2.17 12.56
CA ASN A 23 -27.29 -1.17 12.19
C ASN A 23 -26.34 -1.70 11.11
N ALA A 24 -25.90 -2.96 11.18
CA ALA A 24 -25.03 -3.54 10.16
C ALA A 24 -25.66 -3.45 8.76
N ARG A 25 -26.94 -3.81 8.62
CA ARG A 25 -27.69 -3.67 7.35
C ARG A 25 -27.83 -2.21 6.91
N LYS A 26 -28.19 -1.32 7.83
CA LYS A 26 -28.41 0.11 7.54
C LYS A 26 -27.12 0.83 7.13
N HIS A 27 -25.99 0.41 7.67
CA HIS A 27 -24.68 1.01 7.43
C HIS A 27 -23.83 0.26 6.40
N SER A 28 -24.31 -0.85 5.85
CA SER A 28 -23.54 -1.76 4.99
C SER A 28 -22.20 -2.13 5.63
N THR A 29 -22.28 -2.67 6.84
CA THR A 29 -21.15 -3.10 7.68
C THR A 29 -21.29 -4.56 8.15
N GLU A 30 -22.10 -5.38 7.47
CA GLU A 30 -22.33 -6.79 7.79
C GLU A 30 -21.06 -7.64 7.70
N LYS A 31 -20.09 -7.23 6.87
CA LYS A 31 -18.79 -7.92 6.75
C LYS A 31 -17.92 -7.83 8.01
N TYR A 32 -18.16 -6.86 8.90
CA TYR A 32 -17.52 -6.83 10.22
C TYR A 32 -18.29 -7.80 11.14
N ASP A 33 -17.98 -9.10 11.02
CA ASP A 33 -18.73 -10.21 11.64
C ASP A 33 -18.56 -10.34 13.16
N TRP A 34 -17.61 -9.61 13.74
CA TRP A 34 -17.34 -9.51 15.18
C TRP A 34 -18.28 -8.56 15.93
N GLN A 35 -19.21 -7.90 15.24
CA GLN A 35 -20.19 -7.01 15.87
C GLN A 35 -21.10 -7.78 16.84
N THR A 36 -21.44 -7.15 17.96
CA THR A 36 -22.27 -7.73 19.02
C THR A 36 -23.30 -6.72 19.52
N LYS A 37 -24.21 -7.16 20.40
CA LYS A 37 -25.18 -6.26 21.04
C LYS A 37 -24.54 -5.05 21.74
N THR A 38 -23.24 -5.08 22.05
CA THR A 38 -22.56 -3.96 22.69
C THR A 38 -21.45 -3.34 21.82
N LYS A 39 -21.24 -3.83 20.60
CA LYS A 39 -20.14 -3.35 19.75
C LYS A 39 -20.55 -3.34 18.29
N ILE A 40 -20.59 -2.16 17.67
CA ILE A 40 -21.01 -2.01 16.27
C ILE A 40 -20.07 -1.13 15.47
N VAL A 41 -20.10 -1.27 14.15
CA VAL A 41 -19.43 -0.37 13.20
C VAL A 41 -20.50 0.46 12.49
N ALA A 42 -20.38 1.78 12.59
CA ALA A 42 -21.33 2.73 12.02
C ALA A 42 -20.65 3.73 11.10
N ARG A 43 -21.19 3.91 9.90
CA ARG A 43 -20.78 4.99 8.99
C ARG A 43 -21.38 6.33 9.44
N ARG A 44 -20.55 7.37 9.58
CA ARG A 44 -21.01 8.73 9.90
C ARG A 44 -22.04 9.26 8.88
N GLY A 45 -22.94 10.13 9.30
CA GLY A 45 -24.03 10.64 8.46
C GLY A 45 -25.23 9.70 8.34
N PHE A 46 -25.14 8.47 8.85
CA PHE A 46 -26.29 7.57 9.02
C PHE A 46 -26.68 7.49 10.51
N PRO A 47 -27.99 7.36 10.82
CA PRO A 47 -28.45 7.25 12.19
C PRO A 47 -28.21 5.84 12.76
N VAL A 48 -27.76 5.76 14.01
CA VAL A 48 -27.56 4.52 14.77
C VAL A 48 -28.79 4.25 15.64
N GLU A 49 -29.36 3.05 15.54
CA GLU A 49 -30.45 2.60 16.41
C GLU A 49 -29.92 1.95 17.70
N ILE A 50 -30.51 2.26 18.85
CA ILE A 50 -30.12 1.72 20.16
C ILE A 50 -31.41 1.34 20.91
N CYS A 51 -31.40 0.21 21.60
CA CYS A 51 -32.42 -0.18 22.57
C CYS A 51 -31.85 -0.05 23.99
N LEU A 52 -32.53 0.70 24.85
CA LEU A 52 -32.20 0.85 26.26
C LEU A 52 -33.23 0.09 27.10
N GLU A 53 -32.77 -0.74 28.03
CA GLU A 53 -33.66 -1.39 29.00
C GLU A 53 -33.69 -0.59 30.31
N THR A 54 -34.89 -0.22 30.76
CA THR A 54 -35.12 0.56 31.97
C THR A 54 -35.71 -0.28 33.11
N THR A 55 -35.51 0.15 34.36
CA THR A 55 -36.10 -0.51 35.54
C THR A 55 -37.63 -0.46 35.56
N GLU A 56 -38.21 0.59 35.00
CA GLU A 56 -39.64 0.88 34.92
C GLU A 56 -39.98 1.67 33.63
N THR A 57 -41.26 1.95 33.39
CA THR A 57 -41.70 2.65 32.17
C THR A 57 -41.18 4.09 32.11
N PHE A 58 -40.51 4.46 31.03
CA PHE A 58 -40.01 5.82 30.84
C PHE A 58 -41.14 6.79 30.46
N VAL A 59 -41.30 7.86 31.25
CA VAL A 59 -42.25 8.95 31.05
C VAL A 59 -41.49 10.22 30.66
N PRO A 60 -41.45 10.62 29.37
CA PRO A 60 -40.60 11.72 28.92
C PRO A 60 -40.85 13.09 29.59
N SER A 61 -42.07 13.32 30.09
CA SER A 61 -42.40 14.55 30.82
C SER A 61 -41.86 14.58 32.25
N LYS A 62 -41.50 13.43 32.83
CA LYS A 62 -40.98 13.30 34.21
C LYS A 62 -39.51 12.91 34.26
N HIS A 63 -39.04 12.17 33.27
CA HIS A 63 -37.71 11.56 33.27
C HIS A 63 -36.82 12.20 32.22
N ALA A 64 -35.59 12.50 32.62
CA ALA A 64 -34.50 12.95 31.77
C ALA A 64 -33.58 11.76 31.45
N LEU A 65 -33.07 11.71 30.22
CA LEU A 65 -32.07 10.73 29.81
C LEU A 65 -31.05 11.40 28.90
N TYR A 66 -29.77 11.09 29.13
CA TYR A 66 -28.65 11.52 28.32
C TYR A 66 -27.88 10.31 27.80
N ILE A 67 -27.55 10.35 26.51
CA ILE A 67 -26.58 9.47 25.90
C ILE A 67 -25.28 10.26 25.76
N GLU A 68 -24.26 9.82 26.46
CA GLU A 68 -22.92 10.36 26.43
C GLU A 68 -22.04 9.47 25.54
N LEU A 69 -21.36 10.08 24.57
CA LEU A 69 -20.44 9.41 23.66
C LEU A 69 -19.02 9.94 23.91
N ILE A 70 -18.13 9.06 24.33
CA ILE A 70 -16.75 9.39 24.67
C ILE A 70 -15.78 8.71 23.70
N LEU A 71 -15.08 9.52 22.92
CA LEU A 71 -14.06 9.07 21.98
C LEU A 71 -12.83 8.51 22.72
N ASP A 72 -12.35 7.33 22.31
CA ASP A 72 -11.12 6.68 22.78
C ASP A 72 -11.03 6.46 24.31
N ASN A 73 -12.16 6.47 25.02
CA ASN A 73 -12.26 6.50 26.49
C ASN A 73 -11.49 7.66 27.13
N ASP A 74 -11.44 8.80 26.45
CA ASP A 74 -10.79 10.00 26.96
C ASP A 74 -11.60 10.62 28.11
N ASN A 75 -11.21 10.31 29.35
CA ASN A 75 -11.89 10.79 30.56
C ASN A 75 -11.41 12.18 31.03
N TYR A 76 -10.63 12.91 30.22
CA TYR A 76 -10.08 14.22 30.63
C TYR A 76 -11.07 15.39 30.53
N GLY A 77 -12.37 15.12 30.35
CA GLY A 77 -13.41 16.15 30.33
C GLY A 77 -13.30 17.14 29.16
N ARG A 78 -12.60 16.74 28.08
CA ARG A 78 -12.36 17.61 26.91
C ARG A 78 -13.60 17.64 26.00
N PRO A 79 -14.16 18.83 25.70
CA PRO A 79 -15.38 18.94 24.90
C PRO A 79 -15.28 18.29 23.52
N GLU A 80 -14.11 18.28 22.87
CA GLU A 80 -13.96 17.66 21.55
C GLU A 80 -14.10 16.13 21.55
N TYR A 81 -13.76 15.45 22.65
CA TYR A 81 -13.86 13.98 22.82
C TYR A 81 -15.24 13.52 23.31
N HIS A 82 -16.03 14.43 23.88
CA HIS A 82 -17.27 14.08 24.55
C HIS A 82 -18.50 14.69 23.86
N ARG A 83 -19.52 13.87 23.57
CA ARG A 83 -20.85 14.33 23.14
C ARG A 83 -21.89 13.87 24.13
N LYS A 84 -22.44 14.82 24.90
CA LYS A 84 -23.58 14.58 25.79
C LYS A 84 -24.87 14.97 25.08
N LEU A 85 -25.70 13.99 24.76
CA LEU A 85 -26.91 14.15 23.95
C LEU A 85 -28.14 13.96 24.84
N ARG A 86 -28.95 15.00 24.96
CA ARG A 86 -30.28 14.88 25.58
C ARG A 86 -31.16 14.01 24.69
N LEU A 87 -31.89 13.08 25.30
CA LEU A 87 -32.90 12.30 24.60
C LEU A 87 -34.14 13.19 24.35
N GLU A 88 -34.33 13.59 23.10
CA GLU A 88 -35.46 14.40 22.67
C GLU A 88 -36.63 13.54 22.20
N THR A 89 -37.87 13.98 22.44
CA THR A 89 -39.09 13.30 21.96
C THR A 89 -39.74 13.97 20.75
N SER A 90 -39.35 15.21 20.45
CA SER A 90 -39.88 15.96 19.32
C SER A 90 -38.94 15.83 18.11
N ASP A 91 -39.53 15.94 16.91
CA ASP A 91 -38.79 16.12 15.65
C ASP A 91 -38.21 17.56 15.60
N LEU A 92 -37.30 17.87 16.50
CA LEU A 92 -36.48 19.06 16.33
C LEU A 92 -35.64 18.85 15.07
N PHE A 93 -35.72 19.81 14.13
CA PHE A 93 -34.86 19.85 12.95
C PHE A 93 -33.40 20.02 13.39
N THR A 94 -32.72 18.92 13.71
CA THR A 94 -31.27 18.90 13.82
C THR A 94 -30.69 18.71 12.44
N ASP A 95 -29.87 19.68 11.98
CA ASP A 95 -29.11 19.52 10.74
C ASP A 95 -28.13 18.35 10.91
N SER A 96 -28.53 17.18 10.42
CA SER A 96 -27.75 15.93 10.47
C SER A 96 -26.40 16.06 9.76
N ARG A 97 -26.17 17.12 8.98
CA ARG A 97 -24.86 17.43 8.42
C ARG A 97 -23.89 17.97 9.47
N ARG A 98 -24.37 18.57 10.56
CA ARG A 98 -23.54 19.35 11.50
C ARG A 98 -23.57 18.86 12.93
N ASN A 99 -24.72 18.38 13.42
CA ASN A 99 -24.91 18.16 14.86
C ASN A 99 -25.19 16.70 15.20
N TRP A 100 -24.63 16.29 16.34
CA TRP A 100 -25.03 15.07 17.02
C TRP A 100 -26.36 15.29 17.72
N SER A 101 -27.24 14.29 17.71
CA SER A 101 -28.52 14.33 18.46
C SER A 101 -28.99 12.93 18.81
N ALA A 102 -29.80 12.82 19.86
CA ALA A 102 -30.45 11.57 20.26
C ALA A 102 -31.97 11.78 20.31
N LYS A 103 -32.73 10.90 19.65
CA LYS A 103 -34.19 10.97 19.56
C LYS A 103 -34.80 9.68 20.08
N LEU A 104 -35.79 9.79 20.97
CA LEU A 104 -36.65 8.69 21.36
C LEU A 104 -37.69 8.44 20.26
N ASN A 105 -37.64 7.27 19.63
CA ASN A 105 -38.59 6.91 18.57
C ASN A 105 -39.87 6.31 19.13
N ARG A 106 -39.72 5.37 20.07
CA ARG A 106 -40.85 4.66 20.69
C ARG A 106 -40.45 4.04 22.02
N CYS A 107 -41.44 3.83 22.87
CA CYS A 107 -41.33 3.10 24.14
C CYS A 107 -42.21 1.85 24.09
N GLU A 108 -41.64 0.70 24.44
CA GLU A 108 -42.34 -0.58 24.54
C GLU A 108 -42.13 -1.13 25.96
N GLY A 109 -43.03 -0.76 26.88
CA GLY A 109 -42.89 -1.10 28.30
C GLY A 109 -41.59 -0.54 28.89
N LYS A 110 -40.64 -1.43 29.19
CA LYS A 110 -39.31 -1.11 29.75
C LYS A 110 -38.21 -0.94 28.69
N HIS A 111 -38.55 -1.01 27.40
CA HIS A 111 -37.59 -0.87 26.32
C HIS A 111 -37.78 0.47 25.59
N LEU A 112 -36.69 1.25 25.48
CA LEU A 112 -36.66 2.52 24.77
C LEU A 112 -35.88 2.36 23.48
N PHE A 113 -36.53 2.61 22.35
CA PHE A 113 -35.86 2.59 21.04
C PHE A 113 -35.47 4.01 20.65
N VAL A 114 -34.16 4.23 20.56
CA VAL A 114 -33.53 5.53 20.38
C VAL A 114 -32.74 5.55 19.08
N THR A 115 -32.84 6.65 18.33
CA THR A 115 -31.92 6.94 17.24
C THR A 115 -30.89 7.98 17.66
N VAL A 116 -29.61 7.66 17.47
CA VAL A 116 -28.50 8.61 17.57
C VAL A 116 -28.08 9.05 16.17
N THR A 117 -28.16 10.36 15.90
CA THR A 117 -27.67 10.94 14.65
C THR A 117 -26.19 11.23 14.77
N VAL A 118 -25.38 10.59 13.91
CA VAL A 118 -23.95 10.84 13.77
C VAL A 118 -23.72 11.79 12.59
N PRO A 119 -23.19 13.01 12.79
CA PRO A 119 -23.04 13.95 11.68
C PRO A 119 -21.92 13.56 10.71
N LEU A 120 -22.00 14.02 9.47
CA LEU A 120 -20.95 13.81 8.46
C LEU A 120 -19.59 14.42 8.85
N SER A 121 -19.57 15.42 9.72
CA SER A 121 -18.36 16.05 10.27
C SER A 121 -17.77 15.30 11.47
N ALA A 122 -18.43 14.25 11.97
CA ALA A 122 -17.96 13.49 13.12
C ALA A 122 -16.53 12.97 12.92
N ALA A 123 -15.73 13.09 13.99
CA ALA A 123 -14.44 12.44 14.07
C ALA A 123 -14.63 10.92 14.02
N ILE A 124 -13.86 10.25 13.16
CA ILE A 124 -13.81 8.79 13.17
C ILE A 124 -13.06 8.29 14.42
N GLY A 125 -13.44 7.12 14.92
CA GLY A 125 -12.90 6.62 16.18
C GLY A 125 -13.80 5.62 16.90
N CYS A 126 -13.33 5.15 18.05
CA CYS A 126 -14.12 4.33 18.97
C CYS A 126 -14.89 5.25 19.94
N TRP A 127 -16.22 5.34 19.79
CA TRP A 127 -17.08 6.15 20.64
C TRP A 127 -17.79 5.28 21.67
N ASN A 128 -17.40 5.42 22.93
CA ASN A 128 -17.95 4.66 24.04
C ASN A 128 -19.28 5.25 24.50
N VAL A 129 -20.27 4.38 24.70
CA VAL A 129 -21.62 4.77 25.11
C VAL A 129 -21.75 4.76 26.64
N ILE A 130 -22.15 5.90 27.19
CA ILE A 130 -22.53 6.08 28.58
C ILE A 130 -23.97 6.60 28.59
N VAL A 131 -24.74 6.14 29.57
CA VAL A 131 -26.13 6.57 29.78
C VAL A 131 -26.25 7.15 31.17
N SER A 132 -26.80 8.35 31.24
CA SER A 132 -27.13 9.06 32.47
C SER A 132 -28.63 9.31 32.52
N THR A 133 -29.24 9.13 33.68
CA THR A 133 -30.68 9.35 33.90
C THR A 133 -30.91 10.42 34.96
N GLY A 134 -32.06 11.06 34.91
CA GLY A 134 -32.48 12.01 35.92
C GLY A 134 -33.98 12.28 35.89
N THR A 135 -34.41 13.23 36.70
CA THR A 135 -35.81 13.67 36.79
C THR A 135 -35.92 15.14 36.41
N TRP A 136 -37.01 15.48 35.71
CA TRP A 136 -37.38 16.86 35.43
C TRP A 136 -38.10 17.46 36.63
N SER A 137 -37.78 18.71 36.95
CA SER A 137 -38.63 19.54 37.81
C SER A 137 -39.87 20.02 37.05
N GLU A 138 -40.83 20.60 37.77
CA GLU A 138 -42.02 21.22 37.18
C GLU A 138 -41.69 22.32 36.15
N HIS A 139 -40.50 22.92 36.23
CA HIS A 139 -40.00 23.94 35.29
C HIS A 139 -39.08 23.36 34.20
N GLN A 140 -39.09 22.05 33.97
CA GLN A 140 -38.20 21.34 33.03
C GLN A 140 -36.69 21.57 33.27
N GLN A 141 -36.30 21.82 34.53
CA GLN A 141 -34.90 21.83 34.94
C GLN A 141 -34.52 20.46 35.49
N ILE A 142 -33.28 20.04 35.32
CA ILE A 142 -32.81 18.78 35.89
C ILE A 142 -32.65 18.89 37.39
N PHE A 143 -33.26 17.96 38.10
CA PHE A 143 -33.22 17.92 39.56
C PHE A 143 -32.16 16.93 40.09
N SER A 144 -31.95 15.78 39.42
CA SER A 144 -31.00 14.75 39.89
C SER A 144 -30.43 13.89 38.76
N GLU A 145 -29.43 14.38 38.03
CA GLU A 145 -28.71 13.57 37.04
C GLU A 145 -27.73 12.61 37.72
N ARG A 146 -27.73 11.35 37.31
CA ARG A 146 -26.76 10.33 37.75
C ARG A 146 -26.40 9.37 36.62
N PRO A 147 -25.19 8.80 36.62
CA PRO A 147 -24.86 7.66 35.76
C PRO A 147 -25.81 6.49 36.06
N SER A 148 -26.28 5.82 35.01
CA SER A 148 -27.15 4.66 35.13
C SER A 148 -26.44 3.44 35.73
N THR A 149 -27.19 2.45 36.19
CA THR A 149 -26.62 1.15 36.65
C THR A 149 -25.78 0.49 35.55
N PHE A 150 -26.25 0.51 34.29
CA PHE A 150 -25.46 0.05 33.15
C PHE A 150 -24.08 0.75 33.09
N SER A 151 -24.07 2.07 33.18
CA SER A 151 -22.83 2.85 33.10
C SER A 151 -21.90 2.62 34.30
N LYS A 152 -22.46 2.41 35.50
CA LYS A 152 -21.69 2.15 36.73
C LYS A 152 -21.07 0.76 36.77
N LEU A 153 -21.79 -0.25 36.28
CA LEU A 153 -21.35 -1.65 36.26
C LEU A 153 -20.53 -2.00 35.02
N ARG A 154 -20.37 -1.04 34.10
CA ARG A 154 -19.54 -1.20 32.91
C ARG A 154 -18.11 -1.58 33.31
N ARG A 155 -17.70 -2.79 32.93
CA ARG A 155 -16.29 -3.20 32.91
C ARG A 155 -15.72 -2.80 31.56
N ASP A 156 -14.51 -2.22 31.51
CA ASP A 156 -13.65 -1.91 30.36
C ASP A 156 -14.27 -2.05 28.95
N ASP A 157 -14.38 -0.95 28.20
CA ASP A 157 -14.63 -0.88 26.74
C ASP A 157 -15.86 -1.62 26.17
N ASN A 158 -16.71 -2.15 27.05
CA ASN A 158 -17.70 -3.14 26.63
C ASN A 158 -18.90 -2.59 25.87
N CYS A 159 -19.09 -1.27 25.71
CA CYS A 159 -20.14 -0.71 24.87
C CYS A 159 -19.63 0.45 23.99
N ALA A 160 -19.46 0.20 22.70
CA ALA A 160 -18.81 1.13 21.78
C ALA A 160 -19.37 1.11 20.34
N ILE A 161 -19.35 2.29 19.72
CA ILE A 161 -19.69 2.52 18.32
C ILE A 161 -18.41 2.93 17.60
N TYR A 162 -17.91 2.09 16.70
CA TYR A 162 -16.80 2.43 15.82
C TYR A 162 -17.34 3.28 14.68
N VAL A 163 -17.12 4.60 14.76
CA VAL A 163 -17.57 5.54 13.73
C VAL A 163 -16.51 5.61 12.63
N ILE A 164 -16.91 5.28 11.41
CA ILE A 164 -16.05 5.27 10.21
C ILE A 164 -16.55 6.25 9.14
N PHE A 165 -15.76 6.47 8.10
CA PHE A 165 -16.17 7.28 6.95
C PHE A 165 -17.33 6.62 6.18
N ASN A 166 -18.08 7.45 5.46
CA ASN A 166 -19.28 7.01 4.75
C ASN A 166 -19.15 7.18 3.23
N VAL A 167 -18.86 6.06 2.57
CA VAL A 167 -18.77 5.97 1.11
C VAL A 167 -20.13 6.02 0.40
N LEU A 168 -21.24 5.84 1.12
CA LEU A 168 -22.60 5.74 0.57
C LEU A 168 -23.35 7.07 0.56
N LYS A 169 -22.89 8.06 1.33
CA LYS A 169 -23.62 9.32 1.54
C LYS A 169 -23.11 10.42 0.61
N ASN A 170 -23.95 10.84 -0.33
CA ASN A 170 -23.55 11.72 -1.43
C ASN A 170 -22.97 13.09 -0.99
N GLU A 171 -23.34 13.60 0.18
CA GLU A 171 -22.82 14.86 0.72
C GLU A 171 -21.46 14.66 1.43
N GLY A 172 -21.05 13.40 1.66
CA GLY A 172 -19.81 13.03 2.33
C GLY A 172 -18.56 13.24 1.47
N THR A 173 -17.42 13.49 2.11
CA THR A 173 -16.14 13.73 1.42
C THR A 173 -15.54 12.49 0.75
N VAL A 174 -16.04 11.29 1.04
CA VAL A 174 -15.51 10.02 0.48
C VAL A 174 -16.56 9.27 -0.34
N PHE A 175 -17.63 9.95 -0.74
CA PHE A 175 -18.72 9.35 -1.51
C PHE A 175 -18.22 8.74 -2.81
N LEU A 176 -18.60 7.49 -3.07
CA LEU A 176 -18.32 6.78 -4.32
C LEU A 176 -19.62 6.19 -4.83
N ASP A 177 -20.10 6.67 -5.98
CA ASP A 177 -21.48 6.43 -6.47
C ASP A 177 -21.71 5.01 -7.01
N SER A 178 -20.75 4.46 -7.76
CA SER A 178 -20.86 3.12 -8.35
C SER A 178 -20.75 2.02 -7.29
N SER A 179 -21.71 1.09 -7.29
CA SER A 179 -21.68 -0.15 -6.50
C SER A 179 -20.47 -1.00 -6.83
N GLU A 180 -20.16 -1.15 -8.11
CA GLU A 180 -19.05 -1.97 -8.60
C GLU A 180 -17.72 -1.41 -8.09
N ASN A 181 -17.55 -0.09 -8.11
CA ASN A 181 -16.37 0.57 -7.57
C ASN A 181 -16.28 0.46 -6.04
N ARG A 182 -17.41 0.48 -5.32
CA ARG A 182 -17.41 0.19 -3.87
C ARG A 182 -17.00 -1.25 -3.59
N ASP A 183 -17.48 -2.19 -4.39
CA ASP A 183 -17.09 -3.59 -4.24
C ASP A 183 -15.60 -3.80 -4.50
N LEU A 184 -15.07 -3.14 -5.53
CA LEU A 184 -13.66 -3.23 -5.91
C LEU A 184 -12.73 -2.52 -4.92
N TYR A 185 -13.05 -1.29 -4.50
CA TYR A 185 -12.12 -0.42 -3.76
C TYR A 185 -12.39 -0.32 -2.26
N VAL A 186 -13.50 -0.89 -1.76
CA VAL A 186 -13.83 -0.95 -0.33
C VAL A 186 -14.01 -2.41 0.13
N ASN A 187 -14.82 -3.19 -0.58
CA ASN A 187 -15.26 -4.49 -0.09
C ASN A 187 -14.35 -5.67 -0.47
N ARG A 188 -13.43 -5.49 -1.43
CA ARG A 188 -12.51 -6.52 -1.89
C ARG A 188 -11.42 -6.79 -0.86
N GLU A 189 -11.31 -8.05 -0.44
CA GLU A 189 -10.40 -8.48 0.63
C GLU A 189 -9.09 -9.06 0.09
N ILE A 190 -9.08 -9.57 -1.14
CA ILE A 190 -7.88 -10.03 -1.84
C ILE A 190 -7.64 -9.17 -3.05
N ASP A 191 -6.47 -8.56 -3.10
CA ASP A 191 -6.05 -7.71 -4.21
C ASP A 191 -4.65 -8.11 -4.68
N TYR A 192 -4.16 -7.43 -5.72
CA TYR A 192 -2.78 -7.58 -6.16
C TYR A 192 -2.02 -6.27 -6.00
N TYR A 193 -0.76 -6.36 -5.57
CA TYR A 193 0.21 -5.35 -5.95
C TYR A 193 1.07 -5.91 -7.09
N TYR A 194 1.61 -5.00 -7.89
CA TYR A 194 2.46 -5.35 -9.02
C TYR A 194 3.89 -4.89 -8.71
N GLY A 195 4.85 -5.62 -9.25
CA GLY A 195 6.23 -5.15 -9.40
C GLY A 195 6.69 -5.36 -10.83
N GLY A 196 7.89 -4.93 -11.16
CA GLY A 196 8.37 -5.01 -12.53
C GLY A 196 9.65 -4.25 -12.79
N ALA A 197 9.99 -4.08 -14.06
CA ALA A 197 11.20 -3.37 -14.50
C ALA A 197 10.97 -2.73 -15.87
N PRO A 198 11.75 -1.69 -16.24
CA PRO A 198 11.81 -1.23 -17.63
C PRO A 198 12.25 -2.37 -18.56
N LYS A 199 11.74 -2.37 -19.79
CA LYS A 199 12.10 -3.34 -20.84
C LYS A 199 12.18 -2.65 -22.19
N GLY A 200 13.27 -2.88 -22.93
CA GLY A 200 13.54 -2.18 -24.18
C GLY A 200 13.59 -0.66 -23.99
N GLU A 201 13.37 0.08 -25.06
CA GLU A 201 13.53 1.55 -25.07
C GLU A 201 12.52 2.26 -24.17
N THR A 202 11.22 2.01 -24.34
CA THR A 202 10.13 2.66 -23.59
C THR A 202 9.13 1.66 -22.95
N GLY A 203 9.35 0.37 -23.16
CA GLY A 203 8.49 -0.70 -22.65
C GLY A 203 8.75 -1.05 -21.18
N TYR A 204 7.99 -2.03 -20.69
CA TYR A 204 8.12 -2.55 -19.34
C TYR A 204 7.68 -4.01 -19.25
N MET A 205 8.05 -4.65 -18.14
CA MET A 205 7.53 -5.95 -17.73
C MET A 205 7.01 -5.88 -16.31
N PHE A 206 6.12 -6.79 -15.95
CA PHE A 206 5.53 -6.83 -14.62
C PHE A 206 5.33 -8.27 -14.12
N PHE A 207 5.16 -8.39 -12.80
CA PHE A 207 4.68 -9.59 -12.12
C PHE A 207 3.64 -9.20 -11.08
N SER A 208 2.75 -10.14 -10.75
CA SER A 208 1.66 -9.99 -9.77
C SER A 208 2.06 -10.60 -8.43
N HIS A 209 1.62 -9.98 -7.33
CA HIS A 209 1.69 -10.54 -5.99
C HIS A 209 0.35 -10.37 -5.28
N PRO A 210 -0.30 -11.46 -4.83
CA PRO A 210 -1.56 -11.36 -4.11
C PRO A 210 -1.34 -10.82 -2.69
N TRP A 211 -2.33 -10.09 -2.18
CA TRP A 211 -2.36 -9.56 -0.82
C TRP A 211 -3.73 -9.70 -0.18
N ILE A 212 -3.78 -10.17 1.07
CA ILE A 212 -5.01 -10.18 1.87
C ILE A 212 -5.06 -8.93 2.75
N HIS A 213 -6.07 -8.10 2.52
CA HIS A 213 -6.24 -6.88 3.29
C HIS A 213 -6.73 -7.15 4.72
N SER A 214 -7.63 -8.12 4.98
CA SER A 214 -8.16 -8.36 6.34
C SER A 214 -8.79 -7.10 6.97
N GLN A 215 -9.40 -6.22 6.15
CA GLN A 215 -9.94 -4.93 6.60
C GLN A 215 -11.16 -5.06 7.52
N PHE A 216 -11.84 -6.21 7.49
CA PHE A 216 -13.02 -6.47 8.29
C PHE A 216 -12.72 -7.16 9.62
N GLU A 217 -11.48 -7.58 9.86
CA GLU A 217 -11.06 -8.18 11.14
C GLU A 217 -11.07 -7.14 12.27
N GLU A 218 -11.50 -7.56 13.47
CA GLU A 218 -11.58 -6.68 14.65
C GLU A 218 -10.21 -6.09 15.00
N GLU A 219 -9.16 -6.91 14.91
CA GLU A 219 -7.79 -6.49 15.19
C GLU A 219 -7.36 -5.33 14.27
N THR A 220 -7.72 -5.38 12.98
CA THR A 220 -7.44 -4.28 12.03
C THR A 220 -8.13 -3.00 12.46
N MET A 221 -9.42 -3.06 12.81
CA MET A 221 -10.17 -1.91 13.32
C MET A 221 -9.51 -1.32 14.57
N ILE A 222 -9.21 -2.17 15.56
CA ILE A 222 -8.54 -1.76 16.81
C ILE A 222 -7.18 -1.11 16.50
N ALA A 223 -6.44 -1.63 15.54
CA ALA A 223 -5.14 -1.09 15.20
C ALA A 223 -5.22 0.31 14.59
N VAL A 224 -6.15 0.54 13.66
CA VAL A 224 -6.37 1.88 13.08
C VAL A 224 -6.79 2.87 14.16
N MET A 225 -7.71 2.48 15.06
CA MET A 225 -8.14 3.36 16.15
C MET A 225 -6.98 3.71 17.09
N LYS A 226 -6.09 2.77 17.40
CA LYS A 226 -4.88 3.03 18.19
C LYS A 226 -3.89 3.96 17.50
N LEU A 227 -3.70 3.83 16.18
CA LEU A 227 -2.85 4.76 15.43
C LEU A 227 -3.43 6.17 15.45
N LEU A 228 -4.74 6.33 15.25
CA LEU A 228 -5.41 7.63 15.37
C LEU A 228 -5.27 8.21 16.77
N LYS A 229 -5.40 7.37 17.81
CA LYS A 229 -5.17 7.77 19.21
C LYS A 229 -3.74 8.26 19.42
N ASN A 230 -2.73 7.48 19.03
CA ASN A 230 -1.32 7.86 19.15
C ASN A 230 -1.02 9.19 18.45
N LEU A 231 -1.59 9.42 17.26
CA LEU A 231 -1.45 10.68 16.54
C LEU A 231 -2.06 11.87 17.29
N SER A 232 -3.22 11.68 17.93
CA SER A 232 -3.85 12.75 18.72
C SER A 232 -3.14 13.01 20.04
N ASP A 233 -2.73 11.95 20.75
CA ASP A 233 -1.96 12.05 22.00
C ASP A 233 -0.60 12.74 21.74
N GLY A 234 0.02 12.45 20.59
CA GLY A 234 1.24 13.10 20.13
C GLY A 234 1.05 14.49 19.51
N ASN A 235 -0.17 15.03 19.50
CA ASN A 235 -0.53 16.33 18.90
C ASN A 235 -0.20 16.47 17.40
N TYR A 236 -0.17 15.35 16.66
CA TYR A 236 0.02 15.33 15.20
C TYR A 236 -1.30 15.38 14.43
N LEU A 237 -2.41 14.95 15.06
CA LEU A 237 -3.76 14.96 14.47
C LEU A 237 -4.79 15.33 15.54
N GLY A 238 -5.29 16.56 15.52
CA GLY A 238 -6.32 17.00 16.46
C GLY A 238 -7.65 16.25 16.27
N ILE A 239 -8.48 16.15 17.31
CA ILE A 239 -9.74 15.39 17.25
C ILE A 239 -10.68 15.87 16.17
N ARG A 240 -10.84 17.20 15.98
CA ARG A 240 -11.65 17.75 14.89
C ARG A 240 -11.10 17.36 13.51
N GLN A 241 -9.78 17.25 13.37
CA GLN A 241 -9.13 16.86 12.11
C GLN A 241 -9.38 15.38 11.77
N ARG A 242 -9.71 14.53 12.73
CA ARG A 242 -10.17 13.14 12.45
C ARG A 242 -11.48 13.08 11.66
N GLY A 243 -12.22 14.18 11.54
CA GLY A 243 -13.35 14.30 10.62
C GLY A 243 -12.94 14.55 9.16
N SER A 244 -11.68 14.88 8.89
CA SER A 244 -11.18 15.19 7.55
C SER A 244 -10.37 14.03 6.99
N ILE A 245 -10.83 13.43 5.89
CA ILE A 245 -10.08 12.36 5.23
C ILE A 245 -8.72 12.85 4.73
N VAL A 246 -8.61 14.11 4.33
CA VAL A 246 -7.34 14.73 3.90
C VAL A 246 -6.31 14.73 5.03
N GLN A 247 -6.74 15.09 6.24
CA GLN A 247 -5.84 15.11 7.41
C GLN A 247 -5.57 13.70 7.94
N VAL A 248 -6.59 12.84 7.98
CA VAL A 248 -6.45 11.46 8.42
C VAL A 248 -5.48 10.69 7.52
N SER A 249 -5.62 10.76 6.19
CA SER A 249 -4.75 10.03 5.28
C SER A 249 -3.31 10.48 5.38
N ARG A 250 -3.08 11.79 5.42
CA ARG A 250 -1.76 12.41 5.57
C ARG A 250 -1.08 12.02 6.88
N LYS A 251 -1.83 11.98 7.99
CA LYS A 251 -1.25 11.63 9.29
C LYS A 251 -1.11 10.12 9.50
N LEU A 252 -1.92 9.30 8.85
CA LEU A 252 -1.70 7.86 8.82
C LEU A 252 -0.47 7.48 8.00
N SER A 253 -0.17 8.20 6.90
CA SER A 253 1.06 7.94 6.14
C SER A 253 2.31 8.21 6.97
N TYR A 254 2.27 9.21 7.86
CA TYR A 254 3.28 9.42 8.91
C TYR A 254 3.30 8.31 9.98
N ALA A 255 2.12 7.89 10.45
CA ALA A 255 1.99 6.94 11.55
C ALA A 255 2.60 5.57 11.24
N PHE A 256 2.62 5.18 9.97
CA PHE A 256 3.09 3.87 9.55
C PHE A 256 4.57 3.62 9.81
N PRO A 257 5.51 4.41 9.25
CA PRO A 257 6.92 4.26 9.55
C PRO A 257 7.27 4.66 10.99
N THR A 258 6.41 5.42 11.68
CA THR A 258 6.66 5.95 13.03
C THR A 258 6.19 5.05 14.16
N TYR A 259 5.14 4.26 13.93
CA TYR A 259 4.52 3.45 14.97
C TYR A 259 4.30 1.99 14.59
N LEU A 260 4.05 1.67 13.31
CA LEU A 260 3.55 0.35 12.88
C LEU A 260 4.63 -0.53 12.24
N LEU A 261 5.32 -0.03 11.23
CA LEU A 261 6.20 -0.80 10.35
C LEU A 261 7.62 -0.26 10.41
N PHE A 262 8.61 -1.17 10.45
CA PHE A 262 10.02 -0.80 10.36
C PHE A 262 10.53 -1.09 8.94
N GLY A 263 10.87 -0.02 8.20
CA GLY A 263 11.39 -0.12 6.84
C GLY A 263 12.84 -0.62 6.81
N ARG A 264 13.17 -1.55 5.91
CA ARG A 264 14.56 -2.02 5.71
C ARG A 264 14.80 -2.47 4.28
N TRP A 265 15.91 -2.00 3.72
CA TRP A 265 16.29 -2.24 2.32
C TRP A 265 17.69 -2.82 2.17
N ASP A 266 18.45 -3.18 3.20
CA ASP A 266 19.84 -3.66 3.08
C ASP A 266 19.98 -5.15 2.71
N ASN A 267 18.87 -5.82 2.37
CA ASN A 267 18.80 -7.26 2.11
C ASN A 267 19.22 -8.15 3.30
N ASN A 268 19.28 -7.60 4.51
CA ASN A 268 19.48 -8.34 5.76
C ASN A 268 18.23 -8.22 6.64
N TYR A 269 17.44 -9.29 6.70
CA TYR A 269 16.18 -9.30 7.43
C TYR A 269 16.24 -10.10 8.74
N GLU A 270 17.43 -10.22 9.33
CA GLU A 270 17.59 -10.85 10.65
C GLU A 270 16.74 -10.15 11.73
N GLY A 271 16.12 -10.93 12.62
CA GLY A 271 15.25 -10.43 13.68
C GLY A 271 13.86 -10.00 13.24
N GLY A 272 13.46 -10.31 11.99
CA GLY A 272 12.14 -10.04 11.45
C GLY A 272 11.81 -10.96 10.28
N LYS A 273 10.79 -10.58 9.52
CA LYS A 273 10.36 -11.26 8.28
C LYS A 273 10.79 -10.43 7.07
N ALA A 274 11.27 -11.09 6.01
CA ALA A 274 11.63 -10.40 4.78
C ALA A 274 10.39 -9.72 4.18
N PRO A 275 10.49 -8.49 3.65
CA PRO A 275 9.34 -7.77 3.10
C PRO A 275 8.55 -8.56 2.04
N THR A 276 9.24 -9.34 1.20
CA THR A 276 8.65 -10.17 0.15
C THR A 276 7.90 -11.39 0.66
N ASP A 277 8.07 -11.78 1.94
CA ASP A 277 7.38 -12.94 2.53
C ASP A 277 6.01 -12.59 3.11
N TRP A 278 5.65 -11.30 3.18
CA TRP A 278 4.31 -10.88 3.60
C TRP A 278 3.29 -11.13 2.48
N ASN A 279 2.13 -11.66 2.88
CA ASN A 279 1.03 -12.00 1.98
C ASN A 279 -0.31 -11.39 2.43
N GLY A 280 -0.30 -10.59 3.49
CA GLY A 280 -1.51 -10.00 4.05
C GLY A 280 -1.24 -9.20 5.31
N THR A 281 -2.25 -8.44 5.73
CA THR A 281 -2.14 -7.47 6.83
C THR A 281 -2.41 -8.08 8.21
N SER A 282 -3.19 -9.15 8.32
CA SER A 282 -3.59 -9.75 9.61
C SER A 282 -2.39 -10.06 10.51
N GLU A 283 -1.36 -10.75 10.00
CA GLU A 283 -0.16 -11.10 10.78
C GLU A 283 0.60 -9.85 11.28
N ILE A 284 0.70 -8.82 10.43
CA ILE A 284 1.34 -7.55 10.78
C ILE A 284 0.59 -6.90 11.92
N VAL A 285 -0.73 -6.73 11.78
CA VAL A 285 -1.57 -6.08 12.78
C VAL A 285 -1.57 -6.84 14.10
N SER A 286 -1.76 -8.16 14.07
CA SER A 286 -1.78 -9.01 15.27
C SER A 286 -0.45 -8.94 16.02
N THR A 287 0.68 -8.98 15.29
CA THR A 287 2.02 -8.84 15.85
C THR A 287 2.20 -7.48 16.51
N TRP A 288 1.79 -6.39 15.83
CA TRP A 288 1.88 -5.04 16.36
C TRP A 288 1.04 -4.85 17.62
N LEU A 289 -0.21 -5.32 17.63
CA LEU A 289 -1.12 -5.21 18.78
C LEU A 289 -0.61 -5.98 20.00
N LYS A 290 -0.01 -7.15 19.78
CA LYS A 290 0.56 -7.99 20.83
C LYS A 290 1.86 -7.43 21.41
N THR A 291 2.76 -6.95 20.55
CA THR A 291 4.11 -6.54 20.96
C THR A 291 4.22 -5.06 21.31
N ARG A 292 3.35 -4.23 20.72
CA ARG A 292 3.42 -2.76 20.75
C ARG A 292 4.75 -2.21 20.23
N GLN A 293 5.42 -2.96 19.37
CA GLN A 293 6.66 -2.57 18.70
C GLN A 293 6.47 -2.56 17.20
N HIS A 294 7.33 -1.83 16.48
CA HIS A 294 7.34 -1.85 15.03
C HIS A 294 7.49 -3.27 14.50
N VAL A 295 6.65 -3.63 13.53
CA VAL A 295 6.73 -4.92 12.84
C VAL A 295 7.86 -4.86 11.81
N ARG A 296 8.76 -5.83 11.88
CA ARG A 296 9.95 -5.94 11.05
C ARG A 296 9.75 -7.04 10.00
N TYR A 297 9.95 -6.82 8.70
CA TYR A 297 10.38 -5.60 7.99
C TYR A 297 9.40 -5.23 6.88
N ALA A 298 9.43 -3.97 6.44
CA ALA A 298 8.58 -3.46 5.37
C ALA A 298 9.38 -2.75 4.27
N GLN A 299 8.82 -2.76 3.06
CA GLN A 299 9.22 -1.96 1.89
C GLN A 299 7.96 -1.36 1.26
N CYS A 300 8.10 -0.55 0.20
CA CYS A 300 6.99 0.26 -0.35
C CYS A 300 5.69 -0.52 -0.57
N PHE A 301 5.76 -1.70 -1.20
CA PHE A 301 4.58 -2.57 -1.44
C PHE A 301 3.92 -3.08 -0.15
N VAL A 302 4.67 -3.29 0.94
CA VAL A 302 4.10 -3.64 2.25
C VAL A 302 3.43 -2.42 2.88
N PHE A 303 4.09 -1.26 2.86
CA PHE A 303 3.53 -0.01 3.36
C PHE A 303 2.22 0.33 2.64
N ALA A 304 2.22 0.29 1.31
CA ALA A 304 1.06 0.56 0.47
C ALA A 304 -0.09 -0.43 0.74
N SER A 305 0.20 -1.73 0.78
CA SER A 305 -0.84 -2.75 0.96
C SER A 305 -1.50 -2.69 2.34
N VAL A 306 -0.72 -2.45 3.40
CA VAL A 306 -1.27 -2.21 4.75
C VAL A 306 -2.05 -0.89 4.81
N PHE A 307 -1.65 0.12 4.04
CA PHE A 307 -2.34 1.42 4.06
C PHE A 307 -3.70 1.31 3.38
N VAL A 308 -3.77 0.64 2.23
CA VAL A 308 -5.03 0.29 1.56
C VAL A 308 -5.95 -0.45 2.53
N THR A 309 -5.46 -1.49 3.23
CA THR A 309 -6.23 -2.20 4.26
C THR A 309 -6.86 -1.25 5.26
N MET A 310 -6.05 -0.38 5.86
CA MET A 310 -6.50 0.51 6.94
C MET A 310 -7.48 1.56 6.44
N MET A 311 -7.31 2.06 5.21
CA MET A 311 -8.27 2.97 4.58
C MET A 311 -9.60 2.28 4.27
N ARG A 312 -9.58 1.06 3.72
CA ARG A 312 -10.79 0.25 3.51
C ARG A 312 -11.50 -0.05 4.83
N CYS A 313 -10.73 -0.38 5.88
CA CYS A 313 -11.24 -0.67 7.22
C CYS A 313 -12.05 0.50 7.81
N ILE A 314 -11.64 1.75 7.54
CA ILE A 314 -12.36 2.95 7.97
C ILE A 314 -13.34 3.50 6.92
N GLY A 315 -13.70 2.70 5.91
CA GLY A 315 -14.75 3.01 4.95
C GLY A 315 -14.36 4.00 3.85
N VAL A 316 -13.07 4.04 3.48
CA VAL A 316 -12.54 4.88 2.41
C VAL A 316 -12.12 3.99 1.25
N ALA A 317 -12.59 4.32 0.04
CA ALA A 317 -12.16 3.62 -1.16
C ALA A 317 -10.69 3.89 -1.46
N SER A 318 -9.92 2.82 -1.63
CA SER A 318 -8.47 2.89 -1.82
C SER A 318 -7.94 1.75 -2.70
N ARG A 319 -6.80 2.01 -3.36
CA ARG A 319 -6.06 1.04 -4.18
C ARG A 319 -4.55 1.28 -4.12
N SER A 320 -3.77 0.24 -4.33
CA SER A 320 -2.32 0.36 -4.56
C SER A 320 -2.05 0.76 -6.01
N VAL A 321 -0.98 1.51 -6.23
CA VAL A 321 -0.50 1.88 -7.57
C VAL A 321 0.99 1.62 -7.64
N THR A 322 1.41 0.87 -8.64
CA THR A 322 2.81 0.60 -8.94
C THR A 322 3.26 1.52 -10.07
N CYS A 323 4.29 2.32 -9.84
CA CYS A 323 5.01 3.06 -10.86
C CYS A 323 6.24 2.26 -11.30
N ILE A 324 6.26 1.80 -12.55
CA ILE A 324 7.44 1.17 -13.13
C ILE A 324 8.44 2.25 -13.53
N ARG A 325 9.71 2.02 -13.18
CA ARG A 325 10.81 2.95 -13.43
C ARG A 325 10.60 4.28 -12.69
N SER A 326 10.36 4.21 -11.38
CA SER A 326 10.06 5.38 -10.55
C SER A 326 11.33 6.12 -10.18
N ALA A 327 11.40 7.42 -10.45
CA ALA A 327 12.50 8.26 -10.00
C ALA A 327 12.37 8.60 -8.52
N HIS A 328 13.49 8.85 -7.85
CA HIS A 328 13.51 9.47 -6.53
C HIS A 328 14.32 10.77 -6.60
N ASP A 329 13.67 11.82 -7.11
CA ASP A 329 14.23 13.18 -7.18
C ASP A 329 14.31 13.75 -5.75
N THR A 330 15.53 14.02 -5.29
CA THR A 330 15.81 14.54 -3.94
C THR A 330 16.11 16.04 -3.90
N ASP A 331 16.24 16.70 -5.06
CA ASP A 331 16.65 18.11 -5.15
C ASP A 331 15.64 19.02 -5.84
N GLN A 332 14.49 18.47 -6.24
CA GLN A 332 13.38 19.17 -6.91
C GLN A 332 13.76 19.70 -8.30
N SER A 333 14.77 19.11 -8.93
CA SER A 333 15.20 19.48 -10.28
C SER A 333 14.25 19.00 -11.37
N LEU A 334 13.37 18.02 -11.06
CA LEU A 334 12.63 17.22 -12.04
C LEU A 334 13.55 16.55 -13.07
N THR A 335 14.80 16.33 -12.67
CA THR A 335 15.77 15.54 -13.41
C THR A 335 16.36 14.50 -12.48
N VAL A 336 16.84 13.40 -13.05
CA VAL A 336 17.65 12.43 -12.31
C VAL A 336 19.02 12.38 -12.97
N ASP A 337 20.05 12.75 -12.22
CA ASP A 337 21.41 12.84 -12.73
C ASP A 337 22.17 11.52 -12.49
N ILE A 338 22.67 10.93 -13.58
CA ILE A 338 23.59 9.77 -13.55
C ILE A 338 24.96 10.22 -14.03
N GLU A 339 25.93 10.31 -13.12
CA GLU A 339 27.27 10.77 -13.42
C GLU A 339 28.23 9.60 -13.66
N TYR A 340 28.96 9.65 -14.77
CA TYR A 340 30.03 8.71 -15.12
C TYR A 340 31.39 9.41 -15.07
N ARG A 341 32.34 8.79 -14.36
CA ARG A 341 33.74 9.21 -14.31
C ARG A 341 34.61 8.00 -14.63
N ASN A 342 35.49 8.15 -15.63
CA ASN A 342 36.37 7.08 -16.09
C ASN A 342 35.63 5.78 -16.47
N GLY A 343 34.39 5.89 -16.97
CA GLY A 343 33.56 4.75 -17.38
C GLY A 343 32.80 4.03 -16.25
N ASP A 344 32.97 4.46 -14.99
CA ASP A 344 32.21 3.97 -13.85
C ASP A 344 31.22 5.03 -13.34
N VAL A 345 30.11 4.58 -12.76
CA VAL A 345 29.10 5.45 -12.15
C VAL A 345 29.66 6.06 -10.87
N SER A 346 29.83 7.38 -10.82
CA SER A 346 30.37 8.11 -9.67
C SER A 346 29.28 8.67 -8.75
N ARG A 347 28.15 9.07 -9.33
CA ARG A 347 26.95 9.50 -8.60
C ARG A 347 25.74 8.97 -9.35
N ASN A 348 24.77 8.44 -8.60
CA ASN A 348 23.54 7.92 -9.16
C ASN A 348 22.40 8.34 -8.25
N GLU A 349 21.60 9.31 -8.69
CA GLU A 349 20.31 9.54 -8.06
C GLU A 349 19.41 8.32 -8.30
N SER A 350 18.66 7.93 -7.27
CA SER A 350 18.05 6.60 -7.24
C SER A 350 16.87 6.53 -8.21
N ILE A 351 16.94 5.63 -9.20
CA ILE A 351 15.78 5.24 -10.02
C ILE A 351 15.42 3.81 -9.69
N TRP A 352 14.23 3.62 -9.14
CA TRP A 352 13.73 2.34 -8.70
C TRP A 352 13.21 1.56 -9.91
N ASN A 353 13.39 0.24 -9.90
CA ASN A 353 12.77 -0.63 -10.89
C ASN A 353 11.24 -0.48 -10.84
N TYR A 354 10.70 -0.42 -9.63
CA TYR A 354 9.33 0.00 -9.39
C TYR A 354 9.16 0.56 -7.98
N HIS A 355 8.18 1.43 -7.81
CA HIS A 355 7.72 1.92 -6.52
C HIS A 355 6.22 1.69 -6.38
N VAL A 356 5.72 1.50 -5.15
CA VAL A 356 4.30 1.26 -4.89
C VAL A 356 3.81 2.24 -3.84
N TRP A 357 2.85 3.09 -4.22
CA TRP A 357 2.13 3.98 -3.32
C TRP A 357 0.64 3.62 -3.29
N THR A 358 -0.19 4.48 -2.68
CA THR A 358 -1.64 4.29 -2.64
C THR A 358 -2.38 5.46 -3.23
N GLU A 359 -3.58 5.20 -3.73
CA GLU A 359 -4.57 6.22 -3.99
C GLU A 359 -5.78 6.05 -3.06
N ILE A 360 -6.35 7.17 -2.64
CA ILE A 360 -7.64 7.22 -1.94
C ILE A 360 -8.63 8.07 -2.71
N TRP A 361 -9.91 7.70 -2.69
CA TRP A 361 -10.96 8.48 -3.32
C TRP A 361 -11.56 9.48 -2.33
N CYS A 362 -11.40 10.78 -2.60
CA CYS A 362 -12.09 11.80 -1.82
C CYS A 362 -12.28 13.12 -2.56
N ARG A 363 -13.18 13.95 -2.01
CA ARG A 363 -13.32 15.36 -2.38
C ARG A 363 -12.25 16.20 -1.71
N ARG A 364 -11.73 17.19 -2.42
CA ARG A 364 -10.71 18.14 -2.00
C ARG A 364 -11.31 19.52 -1.79
N ASN A 365 -12.18 19.62 -0.78
CA ASN A 365 -12.81 20.89 -0.38
C ASN A 365 -11.78 21.94 0.10
N ASP A 366 -10.53 21.54 0.32
CA ASP A 366 -9.37 22.38 0.64
C ASP A 366 -8.66 22.95 -0.60
N LEU A 367 -9.00 22.48 -1.81
CA LEU A 367 -8.45 22.93 -3.09
C LEU A 367 -9.50 23.66 -3.93
N PRO A 368 -9.09 24.34 -5.03
CA PRO A 368 -10.03 24.85 -6.02
C PRO A 368 -10.90 23.72 -6.61
N ILE A 369 -12.06 24.09 -7.16
CA ILE A 369 -12.97 23.13 -7.79
C ILE A 369 -12.24 22.39 -8.92
N GLY A 370 -12.41 21.07 -8.95
CA GLY A 370 -11.94 20.23 -10.04
C GLY A 370 -10.93 19.16 -9.65
N PHE A 371 -10.41 19.15 -8.41
CA PHE A 371 -9.37 18.23 -7.94
C PHE A 371 -9.85 17.06 -7.07
N ASP A 372 -11.17 16.86 -7.00
CA ASP A 372 -11.80 15.69 -6.41
C ASP A 372 -11.40 14.38 -7.14
N GLY A 373 -11.59 13.24 -6.47
CA GLY A 373 -11.36 11.92 -7.03
C GLY A 373 -10.16 11.23 -6.40
N TRP A 374 -9.35 10.55 -7.21
CA TRP A 374 -8.16 9.84 -6.72
C TRP A 374 -7.05 10.79 -6.25
N GLN A 375 -6.54 10.52 -5.05
CA GLN A 375 -5.45 11.26 -4.42
C GLN A 375 -4.32 10.31 -4.03
N VAL A 376 -3.09 10.60 -4.48
CA VAL A 376 -1.88 9.86 -4.11
C VAL A 376 -1.54 10.11 -2.65
N VAL A 377 -1.37 9.04 -1.89
CA VAL A 377 -0.80 9.05 -0.54
C VAL A 377 0.29 8.00 -0.52
N ASP A 378 1.51 8.40 -0.19
CA ASP A 378 2.62 7.49 -0.06
C ASP A 378 3.01 7.30 1.43
N PRO A 379 2.75 6.12 2.01
CA PRO A 379 3.17 5.76 3.36
C PRO A 379 4.65 5.35 3.46
N THR A 380 5.39 5.27 2.34
CA THR A 380 6.81 4.93 2.33
C THR A 380 7.64 6.12 2.82
N PRO A 381 8.55 5.96 3.80
CA PRO A 381 9.36 7.06 4.31
C PRO A 381 10.52 7.40 3.35
N GLN A 382 10.21 8.12 2.28
CA GLN A 382 11.17 8.61 1.28
C GLN A 382 11.60 10.05 1.59
N GLU A 383 10.65 10.98 1.56
CA GLU A 383 10.89 12.40 1.79
C GLU A 383 10.16 12.96 3.02
N ARG A 384 10.67 14.10 3.53
CA ARG A 384 10.03 14.81 4.65
C ARG A 384 9.16 15.96 4.15
N SER A 385 7.86 15.87 4.43
CA SER A 385 6.93 16.98 4.23
C SER A 385 6.58 17.64 5.56
N GLN A 386 6.88 18.94 5.70
CA GLN A 386 6.69 19.70 6.94
C GLN A 386 7.43 19.06 8.14
N GLY A 387 8.63 18.56 7.91
CA GLY A 387 9.49 17.94 8.92
C GLY A 387 9.15 16.49 9.29
N LEU A 388 8.05 15.94 8.78
CA LEU A 388 7.60 14.57 9.06
C LEU A 388 7.76 13.67 7.82
N PRO A 389 8.12 12.38 7.97
CA PRO A 389 8.11 11.41 6.88
C PRO A 389 6.65 11.09 6.50
N GLN A 390 6.05 11.93 5.66
CA GLN A 390 4.65 11.85 5.21
C GLN A 390 4.56 12.40 3.78
N CYS A 391 3.70 11.81 2.95
CA CYS A 391 3.46 12.26 1.58
C CYS A 391 1.97 12.21 1.23
N GLY A 392 1.46 13.25 0.57
CA GLY A 392 0.08 13.37 0.11
C GLY A 392 -0.91 13.84 1.18
N PRO A 393 -2.23 13.87 0.88
CA PRO A 393 -2.85 13.44 -0.39
C PRO A 393 -2.62 14.43 -1.55
N MET A 394 -2.07 13.96 -2.66
CA MET A 394 -1.87 14.74 -3.89
C MET A 394 -2.91 14.38 -4.95
N SER A 395 -3.63 15.35 -5.52
CA SER A 395 -4.64 15.06 -6.55
C SER A 395 -3.99 14.53 -7.82
N VAL A 396 -4.43 13.35 -8.27
CA VAL A 396 -3.95 12.73 -9.52
C VAL A 396 -4.22 13.64 -10.72
N LYS A 397 -5.36 14.34 -10.71
CA LYS A 397 -5.69 15.32 -11.76
C LYS A 397 -4.75 16.53 -11.76
N ALA A 398 -4.40 17.04 -10.58
CA ALA A 398 -3.43 18.13 -10.47
C ALA A 398 -2.03 17.71 -10.96
N LEU A 399 -1.62 16.46 -10.69
CA LEU A 399 -0.39 15.90 -11.24
C LEU A 399 -0.43 15.84 -12.77
N ARG A 400 -1.54 15.35 -13.35
CA ARG A 400 -1.74 15.33 -14.80
C ARG A 400 -1.67 16.72 -15.43
N GLU A 401 -2.19 17.74 -14.76
CA GLU A 401 -2.17 19.13 -15.25
C GLU A 401 -0.89 19.89 -14.87
N ALA A 402 0.12 19.20 -14.32
CA ALA A 402 1.38 19.75 -13.83
C ALA A 402 1.23 20.89 -12.81
N GLN A 403 0.16 20.88 -12.01
CA GLN A 403 -0.09 21.84 -10.92
C GLN A 403 0.62 21.40 -9.62
N VAL A 404 1.94 21.28 -9.69
CA VAL A 404 2.79 20.61 -8.69
C VAL A 404 2.93 21.37 -7.36
N LYS A 405 2.49 22.64 -7.32
CA LYS A 405 2.45 23.46 -6.09
C LYS A 405 1.19 23.30 -5.25
N LEU A 406 0.14 22.69 -5.79
CA LEU A 406 -1.06 22.43 -4.99
C LEU A 406 -0.72 21.47 -3.84
N PRO A 407 -1.28 21.70 -2.64
CA PRO A 407 -1.10 20.76 -1.55
C PRO A 407 -1.64 19.35 -1.91
N TYR A 408 -0.94 18.28 -1.62
CA TYR A 408 0.31 18.18 -0.88
C TYR A 408 1.37 17.46 -1.70
N ASP A 409 2.63 17.89 -1.59
CA ASP A 409 3.80 17.13 -2.05
C ASP A 409 3.84 16.86 -3.58
N GLY A 410 3.17 17.70 -4.37
CA GLY A 410 3.03 17.51 -5.82
C GLY A 410 4.35 17.49 -6.59
N TRP A 411 5.35 18.27 -6.17
CA TRP A 411 6.67 18.26 -6.81
C TRP A 411 7.36 16.89 -6.71
N PHE A 412 7.24 16.23 -5.56
CA PHE A 412 7.88 14.94 -5.28
C PHE A 412 7.22 13.87 -6.13
N VAL A 413 5.90 13.69 -5.98
CA VAL A 413 5.13 12.67 -6.71
C VAL A 413 5.19 12.88 -8.23
N TYR A 414 5.24 14.14 -8.70
CA TYR A 414 5.41 14.42 -10.12
C TYR A 414 6.80 14.00 -10.62
N GLY A 415 7.86 14.32 -9.86
CA GLY A 415 9.23 13.89 -10.17
C GLY A 415 9.35 12.38 -10.27
N GLU A 416 8.68 11.63 -9.39
CA GLU A 416 8.73 10.16 -9.39
C GLU A 416 8.32 9.50 -10.71
N MET A 417 7.49 10.18 -11.53
CA MET A 417 6.93 9.61 -12.76
C MET A 417 7.19 10.42 -14.04
N ASN A 418 7.72 11.64 -13.92
CA ASN A 418 7.96 12.54 -15.06
C ASN A 418 9.37 13.17 -15.07
N ALA A 419 10.27 12.82 -14.16
CA ALA A 419 11.62 13.38 -14.21
C ALA A 419 12.37 12.93 -15.47
N ASP A 420 13.08 13.86 -16.11
CA ASP A 420 14.00 13.55 -17.21
C ASP A 420 15.28 12.90 -16.65
N VAL A 421 15.80 11.86 -17.29
CA VAL A 421 17.06 11.23 -16.86
C VAL A 421 18.21 11.80 -17.68
N VAL A 422 19.23 12.31 -17.00
CA VAL A 422 20.39 12.92 -17.65
C VAL A 422 21.66 12.16 -17.28
N HIS A 423 22.29 11.56 -18.27
CA HIS A 423 23.60 10.93 -18.11
C HIS A 423 24.68 11.98 -18.36
N TRP A 424 25.53 12.20 -17.37
CA TRP A 424 26.63 13.15 -17.41
C TRP A 424 27.97 12.43 -17.49
N THR A 425 28.86 12.91 -18.34
CA THR A 425 30.28 12.57 -18.34
C THR A 425 31.10 13.79 -17.95
N PHE A 426 32.33 13.58 -17.50
CA PHE A 426 33.22 14.67 -17.11
C PHE A 426 34.53 14.57 -17.89
N ASP A 427 34.97 15.69 -18.46
CA ASP A 427 36.29 15.78 -19.08
C ASP A 427 37.42 15.84 -18.03
N ALA A 428 38.67 15.89 -18.51
CA ALA A 428 39.85 15.94 -17.64
C ALA A 428 39.90 17.21 -16.77
N ASP A 429 39.25 18.29 -17.19
CA ASP A 429 39.14 19.55 -16.46
C ASP A 429 37.91 19.58 -15.53
N ASN A 430 37.21 18.44 -15.39
CA ASN A 430 36.01 18.26 -14.58
C ASN A 430 34.80 19.09 -15.04
N ASN A 431 34.72 19.44 -16.32
CA ASN A 431 33.51 20.04 -16.89
C ASN A 431 32.49 18.95 -17.22
N ALA A 432 31.24 19.17 -16.82
CA ALA A 432 30.13 18.27 -17.10
C ALA A 432 29.70 18.36 -18.57
N GLN A 433 29.57 17.21 -19.22
CA GLN A 433 29.06 17.04 -20.58
C GLN A 433 27.86 16.09 -20.56
N VAL A 434 26.85 16.38 -21.38
CA VAL A 434 25.65 15.53 -21.48
C VAL A 434 25.96 14.37 -22.41
N ALA A 435 25.93 13.15 -21.86
CA ALA A 435 26.12 11.92 -22.61
C ALA A 435 24.80 11.36 -23.16
N LYS A 436 23.70 11.46 -22.40
CA LYS A 436 22.33 11.14 -22.83
C LYS A 436 21.34 12.01 -22.07
N HIS A 437 20.24 12.39 -22.72
CA HIS A 437 19.09 13.05 -22.09
C HIS A 437 17.83 12.27 -22.47
N LEU A 438 17.34 11.46 -21.54
CA LEU A 438 16.21 10.57 -21.73
C LEU A 438 14.96 11.19 -21.13
N LYS A 439 14.02 11.50 -22.00
CA LYS A 439 12.77 12.19 -21.69
C LYS A 439 11.63 11.23 -21.33
N GLU A 440 11.73 9.99 -21.79
CA GLU A 440 10.66 8.99 -21.75
C GLU A 440 11.06 7.76 -20.90
N ASP A 441 12.06 7.89 -20.01
CA ASP A 441 12.56 6.75 -19.22
C ASP A 441 11.75 6.50 -17.94
N VAL A 442 11.37 7.55 -17.21
CA VAL A 442 10.74 7.44 -15.89
C VAL A 442 9.23 7.28 -16.00
N GLY A 443 8.65 6.50 -15.07
CA GLY A 443 7.20 6.30 -15.00
C GLY A 443 6.62 5.59 -16.24
N ARG A 444 7.31 4.58 -16.76
CA ARG A 444 6.92 3.87 -18.01
C ARG A 444 5.52 3.27 -17.95
N ALA A 445 5.09 2.88 -16.76
CA ALA A 445 3.72 2.43 -16.53
C ALA A 445 3.26 2.69 -15.10
N LEU A 446 1.99 3.06 -14.96
CA LEU A 446 1.30 3.06 -13.67
C LEU A 446 0.25 1.96 -13.68
N LEU A 447 0.39 1.01 -12.76
CA LEU A 447 -0.35 -0.24 -12.71
C LEU A 447 -1.17 -0.31 -11.42
N THR A 448 -2.42 -0.76 -11.50
CA THR A 448 -3.24 -1.05 -10.33
C THR A 448 -4.04 -2.32 -10.56
N ALA A 449 -4.62 -2.86 -9.50
CA ALA A 449 -5.41 -4.07 -9.62
C ALA A 449 -6.65 -3.85 -10.48
N ASN A 450 -6.91 -4.86 -11.32
CA ASN A 450 -8.06 -4.90 -12.21
C ASN A 450 -9.26 -5.52 -11.51
N VAL A 451 -10.40 -5.65 -12.20
CA VAL A 451 -11.57 -6.36 -11.67
C VAL A 451 -11.21 -7.80 -11.23
N PRO A 452 -11.90 -8.41 -10.26
CA PRO A 452 -11.44 -9.63 -9.59
C PRO A 452 -11.16 -10.84 -10.48
N THR A 453 -11.71 -10.89 -11.69
CA THR A 453 -11.53 -11.98 -12.65
C THR A 453 -10.27 -11.84 -13.52
N ILE A 454 -9.57 -10.71 -13.44
CA ILE A 454 -8.39 -10.41 -14.27
C ILE A 454 -7.18 -10.23 -13.34
N GLU A 455 -6.18 -11.09 -13.52
CA GLU A 455 -4.91 -10.99 -12.78
C GLU A 455 -4.01 -9.88 -13.34
N ASP A 456 -4.01 -9.70 -14.66
CA ASP A 456 -3.26 -8.64 -15.35
C ASP A 456 -3.70 -7.25 -14.86
N PRO A 457 -2.74 -6.33 -14.65
CA PRO A 457 -3.01 -5.01 -14.11
C PRO A 457 -3.89 -4.17 -15.04
N MET A 458 -4.70 -3.31 -14.43
CA MET A 458 -5.25 -2.17 -15.14
C MET A 458 -4.16 -1.11 -15.26
N ILE A 459 -3.90 -0.66 -16.49
CA ILE A 459 -2.92 0.39 -16.79
C ILE A 459 -3.61 1.75 -16.65
N ILE A 460 -3.12 2.58 -15.74
CA ILE A 460 -3.69 3.90 -15.41
C ILE A 460 -2.75 5.06 -15.73
N THR A 461 -1.67 4.85 -16.48
CA THR A 461 -0.67 5.86 -16.86
C THR A 461 -1.29 7.15 -17.39
N ASN A 462 -2.29 7.03 -18.28
CA ASN A 462 -2.98 8.18 -18.89
C ASN A 462 -3.82 9.01 -17.89
N SER A 463 -4.02 8.51 -16.67
CA SER A 463 -4.66 9.29 -15.59
C SER A 463 -3.68 10.29 -14.96
N TYR A 464 -2.39 10.01 -15.08
CA TYR A 464 -1.30 10.73 -14.39
C TYR A 464 -0.46 11.60 -15.31
N LYS A 465 -0.25 11.18 -16.56
CA LYS A 465 0.51 11.93 -17.55
C LYS A 465 -0.04 11.71 -18.95
N ASP A 466 0.22 12.67 -19.83
CA ASP A 466 -0.08 12.54 -21.25
C ASP A 466 0.94 11.60 -21.93
N ARG A 467 0.69 11.25 -23.19
CA ARG A 467 1.53 10.33 -23.92
C ARG A 467 2.95 10.90 -24.07
N GLU A 468 3.95 10.08 -23.76
CA GLU A 468 5.36 10.41 -23.97
C GLU A 468 5.63 10.90 -25.40
N GLY A 469 6.49 11.92 -25.52
CA GLY A 469 6.86 12.54 -26.78
C GLY A 469 5.79 13.46 -27.38
N SER A 470 4.62 13.62 -26.74
CA SER A 470 3.59 14.57 -27.19
C SER A 470 3.95 16.02 -26.86
N HIS A 471 3.33 16.95 -27.59
CA HIS A 471 3.51 18.38 -27.32
C HIS A 471 2.95 18.76 -25.95
N GLU A 472 1.81 18.18 -25.58
CA GLU A 472 1.11 18.40 -24.33
C GLU A 472 1.98 17.98 -23.15
N GLU A 473 2.54 16.76 -23.19
CA GLU A 473 3.44 16.22 -22.17
C GLU A 473 4.64 17.17 -21.95
N ARG A 474 5.37 17.52 -23.01
CA ARG A 474 6.53 18.43 -22.87
C ARG A 474 6.13 19.83 -22.40
N SER A 475 5.00 20.36 -22.86
CA SER A 475 4.50 21.67 -22.43
C SER A 475 4.19 21.70 -20.92
N LEU A 476 3.58 20.63 -20.41
CA LEU A 476 3.26 20.46 -19.00
C LEU A 476 4.51 20.23 -18.15
N HIS A 477 5.46 19.41 -18.61
CA HIS A 477 6.74 19.24 -17.93
C HIS A 477 7.51 20.57 -17.82
N MET A 478 7.57 21.35 -18.91
CA MET A 478 8.18 22.68 -18.88
C MET A 478 7.42 23.68 -18.00
N ARG A 479 6.10 23.52 -17.83
CA ARG A 479 5.33 24.29 -16.85
C ARG A 479 5.76 23.93 -15.43
N ALA A 480 5.85 22.64 -15.09
CA ALA A 480 6.31 22.19 -13.77
C ALA A 480 7.70 22.74 -13.42
N ILE A 481 8.65 22.65 -14.36
CA ILE A 481 10.00 23.22 -14.24
C ILE A 481 9.95 24.72 -13.90
N ARG A 482 9.10 25.49 -14.61
CA ARG A 482 8.93 26.94 -14.37
C ARG A 482 8.28 27.22 -13.02
N GLU A 483 7.26 26.45 -12.64
CA GLU A 483 6.62 26.59 -11.33
C GLU A 483 7.63 26.37 -10.21
N LEU A 484 8.43 25.30 -10.27
CA LEU A 484 9.45 24.99 -9.28
C LEU A 484 10.69 25.90 -9.36
N ARG A 485 10.78 26.73 -10.41
CA ARG A 485 11.89 27.67 -10.67
C ARG A 485 13.24 26.96 -10.81
N VAL A 486 13.25 25.74 -11.34
CA VAL A 486 14.48 24.94 -11.51
C VAL A 486 15.52 25.70 -12.32
N LEU A 487 15.12 26.26 -13.47
CA LEU A 487 16.01 27.01 -14.36
C LEU A 487 16.55 28.31 -13.74
N GLU A 488 15.84 28.92 -12.80
CA GLU A 488 16.34 30.11 -12.10
C GLU A 488 17.42 29.72 -11.08
N ARG A 489 17.25 28.55 -10.43
CA ARG A 489 18.13 28.03 -9.40
C ARG A 489 19.41 27.43 -9.97
N GLU A 490 19.32 26.74 -11.12
CA GLU A 490 20.38 25.88 -11.62
C GLU A 490 20.81 26.26 -13.05
N ALA A 491 22.00 26.86 -13.17
CA ALA A 491 22.56 27.27 -14.46
C ALA A 491 22.87 26.10 -15.41
N ARG A 492 23.11 24.89 -14.87
CA ARG A 492 23.35 23.68 -15.68
C ARG A 492 22.11 23.27 -16.48
N TYR A 493 20.94 23.23 -15.85
CA TYR A 493 19.69 22.86 -16.52
C TYR A 493 19.23 23.94 -17.51
N ARG A 494 19.48 25.23 -17.26
CA ARG A 494 19.28 26.27 -18.28
C ARG A 494 20.02 25.96 -19.57
N ARG A 495 21.29 25.57 -19.47
CA ARG A 495 22.11 25.22 -20.63
C ARG A 495 21.61 23.95 -21.30
N LEU A 496 21.27 22.92 -20.51
CA LEU A 496 20.69 21.66 -21.01
C LEU A 496 19.46 21.93 -21.90
N TYR A 497 18.42 22.56 -21.34
CA TYR A 497 17.16 22.79 -22.05
C TYR A 497 17.25 23.88 -23.14
N ALA A 498 18.24 24.78 -23.10
CA ALA A 498 18.46 25.76 -24.16
C ALA A 498 19.25 25.20 -25.36
N ASN A 499 20.20 24.29 -25.12
CA ASN A 499 21.13 23.79 -26.13
C ASN A 499 20.82 22.36 -26.57
N GLU A 500 19.60 21.87 -26.31
CA GLU A 500 19.19 20.49 -26.62
C GLU A 500 19.43 20.09 -28.10
N LYS A 501 19.24 21.03 -29.03
CA LYS A 501 19.49 20.80 -30.47
C LYS A 501 20.97 20.72 -30.86
N GLN A 502 21.88 21.06 -29.95
CA GLN A 502 23.34 21.07 -30.16
C GLN A 502 24.04 19.93 -29.41
N LEU A 503 23.30 18.98 -28.84
CA LEU A 503 23.85 17.72 -28.32
C LEU A 503 24.36 16.87 -29.50
N THR A 504 25.50 17.24 -30.07
CA THR A 504 26.19 16.48 -31.11
C THR A 504 26.90 15.31 -30.45
N HIS A 505 26.19 14.19 -30.32
CA HIS A 505 26.83 12.93 -29.94
C HIS A 505 27.69 12.45 -31.12
N ILE A 506 28.99 12.27 -30.88
CA ILE A 506 29.83 11.48 -31.79
C ILE A 506 29.36 10.03 -31.60
N GLU A 507 28.51 9.54 -32.49
CA GLU A 507 28.00 8.15 -32.52
C GLU A 507 28.84 7.29 -33.47
N ASP A 508 30.15 7.24 -33.25
CA ASP A 508 31.07 6.47 -34.09
C ASP A 508 30.83 4.96 -33.95
N VAL A 509 30.54 4.50 -32.73
CA VAL A 509 30.21 3.10 -32.47
C VAL A 509 28.86 3.02 -31.74
N LEU A 510 27.91 2.26 -32.29
CA LEU A 510 26.70 1.88 -31.58
C LEU A 510 26.93 0.60 -30.80
N ILE A 511 26.38 0.55 -29.58
CA ILE A 511 26.49 -0.57 -28.67
C ILE A 511 25.13 -0.78 -28.04
N SER A 512 24.59 -2.00 -28.15
CA SER A 512 23.32 -2.36 -27.53
C SER A 512 23.34 -3.76 -26.95
N VAL A 513 22.56 -3.94 -25.87
CA VAL A 513 22.22 -5.24 -25.33
C VAL A 513 21.00 -5.76 -26.08
N SER A 514 21.01 -7.02 -26.51
CA SER A 514 19.82 -7.61 -27.11
C SER A 514 18.77 -7.89 -26.04
N ASP A 515 17.49 -7.72 -26.38
CA ASP A 515 16.39 -8.06 -25.49
C ASP A 515 16.48 -9.51 -25.02
N ILE A 516 16.59 -9.71 -23.71
CA ILE A 516 16.58 -11.01 -23.07
C ILE A 516 15.12 -11.41 -22.87
N GLU A 517 14.69 -12.46 -23.56
CA GLU A 517 13.36 -13.03 -23.40
C GLU A 517 13.14 -13.59 -21.99
N GLN A 518 11.88 -13.91 -21.67
CA GLN A 518 11.48 -14.44 -20.38
C GLN A 518 12.21 -15.77 -20.08
N ILE A 519 13.03 -15.79 -19.02
CA ILE A 519 13.81 -16.97 -18.64
C ILE A 519 13.02 -17.80 -17.62
N GLU A 520 12.89 -19.10 -17.85
CA GLU A 520 12.36 -20.04 -16.85
C GLU A 520 13.39 -20.38 -15.78
N TYR A 521 12.94 -20.57 -14.54
CA TYR A 521 13.78 -21.00 -13.44
C TYR A 521 14.45 -22.36 -13.71
N GLY A 522 15.79 -22.36 -13.78
CA GLY A 522 16.63 -23.53 -14.05
C GLY A 522 17.28 -23.58 -15.43
N SER A 523 16.88 -22.70 -16.35
CA SER A 523 17.40 -22.65 -17.71
C SER A 523 18.74 -21.90 -17.81
N ASN A 524 19.49 -22.09 -18.89
CA ASN A 524 20.65 -21.24 -19.14
C ASN A 524 20.19 -19.85 -19.61
N ILE A 525 20.94 -18.81 -19.26
CA ILE A 525 20.70 -17.44 -19.76
C ILE A 525 21.66 -17.20 -20.92
N VAL A 526 21.15 -16.73 -22.06
CA VAL A 526 21.97 -16.31 -23.20
C VAL A 526 21.97 -14.78 -23.22
N LEU A 527 23.17 -14.20 -23.15
CA LEU A 527 23.42 -12.76 -23.10
C LEU A 527 24.10 -12.34 -24.40
N LYS A 528 23.60 -11.27 -25.02
CA LYS A 528 24.11 -10.80 -26.31
C LYS A 528 24.40 -9.31 -26.31
N ILE A 529 25.54 -8.92 -26.88
CA ILE A 529 25.97 -7.52 -27.06
C ILE A 529 26.20 -7.30 -28.56
N ASN A 530 25.56 -6.28 -29.12
CA ASN A 530 25.74 -5.86 -30.51
C ASN A 530 26.64 -4.64 -30.57
N LEU A 531 27.56 -4.63 -31.53
CA LEU A 531 28.51 -3.56 -31.81
C LEU A 531 28.38 -3.17 -33.29
N GLU A 532 28.32 -1.88 -33.60
CA GLU A 532 28.32 -1.38 -34.99
C GLU A 532 29.28 -0.19 -35.09
N ASN A 533 30.36 -0.31 -35.86
CA ASN A 533 31.25 0.81 -36.15
C ASN A 533 30.72 1.60 -37.35
N ARG A 534 30.15 2.78 -37.13
CA ARG A 534 29.63 3.68 -38.17
C ARG A 534 30.70 4.59 -38.78
N ALA A 535 31.89 4.64 -38.18
CA ALA A 535 32.99 5.43 -38.71
C ALA A 535 33.60 4.79 -39.97
N LEU A 536 34.25 5.63 -40.78
CA LEU A 536 35.02 5.20 -41.96
C LEU A 536 36.44 4.74 -41.62
N THR A 537 36.73 4.56 -40.34
CA THR A 537 38.06 4.23 -39.80
C THR A 537 37.91 3.20 -38.70
N ASP A 538 38.96 2.42 -38.47
CA ASP A 538 39.03 1.42 -37.41
C ASP A 538 38.74 2.05 -36.04
N ARG A 539 38.09 1.28 -35.18
CA ARG A 539 37.80 1.66 -33.79
C ARG A 539 38.22 0.56 -32.84
N THR A 540 38.86 0.96 -31.75
CA THR A 540 39.12 0.07 -30.61
C THR A 540 38.12 0.39 -29.51
N VAL A 541 37.43 -0.63 -29.03
CA VAL A 541 36.36 -0.51 -28.04
C VAL A 541 36.68 -1.38 -26.83
N ASP A 542 36.84 -0.75 -25.67
CA ASP A 542 36.97 -1.44 -24.39
C ASP A 542 35.60 -1.62 -23.76
N LEU A 543 35.22 -2.86 -23.44
CA LEU A 543 33.91 -3.23 -22.92
C LEU A 543 34.02 -3.86 -21.52
N SER A 544 33.10 -3.46 -20.64
CA SER A 544 32.80 -4.16 -19.39
C SER A 544 31.32 -4.49 -19.34
N ALA A 545 30.99 -5.78 -19.31
CA ALA A 545 29.61 -6.26 -19.19
C ALA A 545 29.40 -7.01 -17.87
N ARG A 546 28.22 -6.87 -17.26
CA ARG A 546 27.90 -7.43 -15.94
C ARG A 546 26.48 -7.96 -15.88
N LEU A 547 26.32 -9.19 -15.38
CA LEU A 547 25.02 -9.77 -15.02
C LEU A 547 24.84 -9.66 -13.50
N ASN A 548 23.82 -8.93 -13.07
CA ASN A 548 23.53 -8.65 -11.66
C ASN A 548 22.11 -9.07 -11.28
N ALA A 549 21.91 -9.37 -10.00
CA ALA A 549 20.61 -9.38 -9.35
C ALA A 549 20.36 -8.04 -8.67
N GLU A 550 19.18 -7.45 -8.90
CA GLU A 550 18.77 -6.15 -8.39
C GLU A 550 17.52 -6.24 -7.52
N ASP A 551 17.47 -5.51 -6.42
CA ASP A 551 16.20 -5.33 -5.71
C ASP A 551 15.26 -4.36 -6.47
N HIS A 552 14.06 -4.17 -5.93
CA HIS A 552 13.07 -3.27 -6.54
C HIS A 552 13.53 -1.79 -6.61
N THR A 553 14.54 -1.39 -5.83
CA THR A 553 15.11 -0.03 -5.87
C THR A 553 16.17 0.14 -6.97
N GLY A 554 16.43 -0.92 -7.75
CA GLY A 554 17.47 -0.91 -8.79
C GLY A 554 18.89 -1.13 -8.23
N ARG A 555 19.03 -1.39 -6.94
CA ARG A 555 20.33 -1.61 -6.31
C ARG A 555 20.77 -3.05 -6.53
N VAL A 556 22.03 -3.23 -6.96
CA VAL A 556 22.66 -4.53 -7.10
C VAL A 556 22.80 -5.21 -5.73
N VAL A 557 22.10 -6.33 -5.54
CA VAL A 557 22.14 -7.18 -4.33
C VAL A 557 22.97 -8.44 -4.53
N GLY A 558 23.30 -8.78 -5.77
CA GLY A 558 24.19 -9.89 -6.09
C GLY A 558 24.87 -9.69 -7.44
N ARG A 559 26.17 -9.97 -7.51
CA ARG A 559 26.91 -10.01 -8.79
C ARG A 559 27.02 -11.46 -9.23
N ILE A 560 26.47 -11.78 -10.40
CA ILE A 560 26.42 -13.15 -10.91
C ILE A 560 27.62 -13.41 -11.82
N LYS A 561 27.88 -12.49 -12.78
CA LYS A 561 28.95 -12.67 -13.76
C LYS A 561 29.50 -11.35 -14.27
N ASP A 562 30.81 -11.29 -14.48
CA ASP A 562 31.51 -10.14 -15.05
C ASP A 562 32.29 -10.56 -16.31
N TYR A 563 32.29 -9.69 -17.31
CA TYR A 563 33.07 -9.81 -18.54
C TYR A 563 33.84 -8.51 -18.80
N LYS A 564 35.11 -8.64 -19.18
CA LYS A 564 35.97 -7.55 -19.66
C LYS A 564 36.65 -7.97 -20.94
N MET A 565 36.65 -7.10 -21.93
CA MET A 565 37.19 -7.41 -23.26
C MET A 565 37.51 -6.14 -24.05
N THR A 566 38.38 -6.27 -25.04
CA THR A 566 38.67 -5.24 -26.03
C THR A 566 38.31 -5.79 -27.40
N GLN A 567 37.59 -4.99 -28.20
CA GLN A 567 37.20 -5.33 -29.57
C GLN A 567 37.82 -4.34 -30.55
N HIS A 568 38.40 -4.85 -31.62
CA HIS A 568 38.82 -4.06 -32.77
C HIS A 568 37.78 -4.22 -33.86
N LEU A 569 37.18 -3.10 -34.28
CA LEU A 569 36.14 -3.07 -35.30
C LEU A 569 36.68 -2.36 -36.54
N VAL A 570 36.60 -3.02 -37.70
CA VAL A 570 36.92 -2.39 -38.99
C VAL A 570 35.80 -1.42 -39.40
N PRO A 571 35.99 -0.54 -40.40
CA PRO A 571 34.97 0.43 -40.79
C PRO A 571 33.68 -0.28 -41.21
N GLN A 572 32.53 0.23 -40.76
CA GLN A 572 31.20 -0.31 -41.08
C GLN A 572 30.94 -1.75 -40.60
N GLU A 573 31.79 -2.30 -39.73
CA GLU A 573 31.58 -3.65 -39.16
C GLU A 573 30.41 -3.67 -38.17
N THR A 574 29.57 -4.69 -38.27
CA THR A 574 28.63 -5.10 -37.23
C THR A 574 29.08 -6.43 -36.61
N LYS A 575 29.11 -6.52 -35.28
CA LYS A 575 29.58 -7.69 -34.54
C LYS A 575 28.65 -8.00 -33.36
N GLU A 576 28.26 -9.27 -33.23
CA GLU A 576 27.50 -9.79 -32.08
C GLU A 576 28.44 -10.62 -31.18
N LEU A 577 28.42 -10.35 -29.88
CA LEU A 577 29.08 -11.14 -28.85
C LEU A 577 28.02 -11.89 -28.04
N SER A 578 28.15 -13.21 -27.90
CA SER A 578 27.19 -14.06 -27.19
C SER A 578 27.84 -14.82 -26.04
N TYR A 579 27.20 -14.81 -24.87
CA TYR A 579 27.64 -15.48 -23.66
C TYR A 579 26.52 -16.33 -23.07
N THR A 580 26.86 -17.50 -22.53
CA THR A 580 25.89 -18.38 -21.85
C THR A 580 26.24 -18.47 -20.37
N VAL A 581 25.26 -18.22 -19.51
CA VAL A 581 25.36 -18.38 -18.05
C VAL A 581 24.53 -19.59 -17.63
N ALA A 582 25.18 -20.57 -17.00
CA ALA A 582 24.51 -21.79 -16.58
C ALA A 582 23.65 -21.57 -15.32
N SER A 583 22.59 -22.36 -15.13
CA SER A 583 21.71 -22.22 -13.96
C SER A 583 22.41 -22.40 -12.62
N SER A 584 23.46 -23.22 -12.56
CA SER A 584 24.31 -23.37 -11.38
C SER A 584 25.05 -22.09 -10.97
N GLU A 585 25.23 -21.14 -11.88
CA GLU A 585 25.93 -19.88 -11.61
C GLU A 585 25.01 -18.83 -10.98
N TYR A 586 23.70 -18.84 -11.32
CA TYR A 586 22.76 -17.82 -10.84
C TYR A 586 21.73 -18.34 -9.82
N ALA A 587 21.35 -19.63 -9.81
CA ALA A 587 20.16 -20.09 -9.07
C ALA A 587 20.23 -19.87 -7.55
N LYS A 588 21.43 -19.87 -6.96
CA LYS A 588 21.63 -19.56 -5.53
C LYS A 588 21.45 -18.08 -5.19
N HIS A 589 21.49 -17.21 -6.20
CA HIS A 589 21.39 -15.75 -6.07
C HIS A 589 20.02 -15.20 -6.47
N VAL A 590 19.12 -16.04 -6.98
CA VAL A 590 17.86 -15.61 -7.57
C VAL A 590 16.68 -16.22 -6.84
N THR A 591 15.77 -15.38 -6.35
CA THR A 591 14.47 -15.76 -5.78
C THR A 591 13.35 -15.60 -6.81
N ALA A 592 12.12 -16.00 -6.47
CA ALA A 592 10.96 -15.75 -7.33
C ALA A 592 10.80 -14.24 -7.59
N ASN A 593 10.50 -13.86 -8.84
CA ASN A 593 10.29 -12.47 -9.27
C ASN A 593 11.50 -11.53 -9.03
N GLN A 594 12.68 -12.10 -8.81
CA GLN A 594 13.94 -11.36 -8.69
C GLN A 594 14.29 -10.71 -10.04
N ILE A 595 14.51 -9.40 -10.00
CA ILE A 595 14.95 -8.64 -11.17
C ILE A 595 16.44 -8.89 -11.39
N LEU A 596 16.80 -9.16 -12.63
CA LEU A 596 18.15 -9.28 -13.13
C LEU A 596 18.41 -8.16 -14.14
N SER A 597 19.65 -7.67 -14.16
CA SER A 597 20.12 -6.72 -15.17
C SER A 597 21.38 -7.23 -15.84
N PHE A 598 21.40 -7.13 -17.15
CA PHE A 598 22.61 -7.30 -17.94
C PHE A 598 22.99 -5.95 -18.54
N SER A 599 24.09 -5.38 -18.04
CA SER A 599 24.56 -4.06 -18.44
C SER A 599 25.91 -4.15 -19.14
N VAL A 600 26.11 -3.28 -20.13
CA VAL A 600 27.38 -3.08 -20.82
C VAL A 600 27.77 -1.61 -20.76
N SER A 601 28.99 -1.35 -20.31
CA SER A 601 29.66 -0.06 -20.44
C SER A 601 30.82 -0.21 -21.41
N ALA A 602 30.95 0.75 -22.31
CA ALA A 602 31.97 0.72 -23.34
C ALA A 602 32.58 2.09 -23.61
N THR A 603 33.88 2.10 -23.85
CA THR A 603 34.65 3.30 -24.20
C THR A 603 35.34 3.07 -25.52
N VAL A 604 35.06 3.93 -26.50
CA VAL A 604 35.80 3.98 -27.76
C VAL A 604 37.12 4.69 -27.50
N VAL A 605 38.23 3.96 -27.61
CA VAL A 605 39.57 4.44 -27.22
C VAL A 605 39.97 5.67 -28.02
N ASP A 606 39.64 5.69 -29.30
CA ASP A 606 40.05 6.70 -30.27
C ASP A 606 39.34 8.05 -30.08
N THR A 607 38.03 8.04 -29.88
CA THR A 607 37.20 9.25 -29.77
C THR A 607 36.81 9.61 -28.34
N LYS A 608 37.10 8.74 -27.38
CA LYS A 608 36.61 8.81 -26.00
C LYS A 608 35.09 8.79 -25.87
N GLN A 609 34.37 8.38 -26.93
CA GLN A 609 32.93 8.12 -26.86
C GLN A 609 32.68 7.07 -25.77
N PHE A 610 31.74 7.37 -24.87
CA PHE A 610 31.28 6.45 -23.84
C PHE A 610 29.84 6.04 -24.14
N VAL A 611 29.56 4.73 -24.08
CA VAL A 611 28.22 4.17 -24.23
C VAL A 611 27.91 3.25 -23.06
N HIS A 612 26.72 3.42 -22.50
CA HIS A 612 26.16 2.50 -21.52
C HIS A 612 24.79 2.06 -21.99
N ASP A 613 24.56 0.76 -21.94
CA ASP A 613 23.27 0.15 -22.23
C ASP A 613 22.97 -0.99 -21.26
N THR A 614 21.70 -1.24 -20.99
CA THR A 614 21.26 -2.24 -20.01
C THR A 614 19.92 -2.81 -20.39
N ASP A 615 19.82 -4.13 -20.36
CA ASP A 615 18.52 -4.82 -20.39
C ASP A 615 18.21 -5.43 -19.01
N LYS A 616 16.92 -5.45 -18.67
CA LYS A 616 16.40 -6.06 -17.44
C LYS A 616 15.43 -7.17 -17.76
N PHE A 617 15.39 -8.16 -16.88
CA PHE A 617 14.49 -9.31 -16.99
C PHE A 617 14.27 -9.92 -15.60
N TYR A 618 13.30 -10.81 -15.45
CA TYR A 618 13.16 -11.62 -14.23
C TYR A 618 13.04 -13.09 -14.61
N ILE A 619 13.39 -13.94 -13.66
CA ILE A 619 13.26 -15.38 -13.83
C ILE A 619 11.86 -15.79 -13.38
N THR A 620 11.17 -16.52 -14.25
CA THR A 620 9.78 -16.90 -14.06
C THR A 620 9.61 -18.34 -13.61
N GLY A 621 8.51 -18.57 -12.91
CA GLY A 621 8.25 -19.82 -12.24
C GLY A 621 9.17 -20.04 -11.03
N THR A 622 9.02 -21.20 -10.40
CA THR A 622 9.92 -21.65 -9.34
C THR A 622 10.13 -23.16 -9.46
N ALA A 623 10.99 -23.73 -8.62
CA ALA A 623 11.15 -25.16 -8.54
C ALA A 623 9.96 -25.90 -7.91
N ILE A 624 9.05 -25.19 -7.24
CA ILE A 624 7.88 -25.75 -6.54
C ILE A 624 6.55 -25.22 -7.12
N SER A 625 5.52 -26.05 -7.19
CA SER A 625 4.18 -25.64 -7.60
C SER A 625 3.07 -26.42 -6.89
N PHE A 626 1.91 -25.79 -6.71
CA PHE A 626 0.67 -26.48 -6.33
C PHE A 626 0.04 -27.10 -7.58
N GLU A 627 -0.21 -28.41 -7.57
CA GLU A 627 -0.89 -29.10 -8.67
C GLU A 627 -2.38 -29.33 -8.40
N GLN A 628 -2.74 -29.56 -7.13
CA GLN A 628 -4.12 -29.83 -6.75
C GLN A 628 -4.42 -29.10 -5.44
N VAL A 629 -5.23 -28.06 -5.54
CA VAL A 629 -5.85 -27.34 -4.41
C VAL A 629 -7.26 -26.98 -4.86
N PRO A 630 -8.31 -27.39 -4.14
CA PRO A 630 -9.67 -26.97 -4.46
C PRO A 630 -9.79 -25.44 -4.36
N LYS A 631 -10.62 -24.83 -5.21
CA LYS A 631 -10.91 -23.38 -5.10
C LYS A 631 -11.74 -23.07 -3.86
N GLN A 632 -12.62 -23.99 -3.46
CA GLN A 632 -13.52 -23.84 -2.33
C GLN A 632 -13.68 -25.16 -1.57
N VAL A 633 -13.76 -25.08 -0.25
CA VAL A 633 -14.04 -26.22 0.65
C VAL A 633 -14.91 -25.77 1.83
N PRO A 634 -15.83 -26.60 2.34
CA PRO A 634 -16.52 -26.30 3.59
C PRO A 634 -15.56 -26.28 4.79
N VAL A 635 -15.89 -25.48 5.81
CA VAL A 635 -15.16 -25.51 7.08
C VAL A 635 -15.27 -26.89 7.74
N ASN A 636 -14.20 -27.32 8.42
CA ASN A 636 -14.01 -28.63 9.04
C ASN A 636 -13.80 -29.82 8.09
N ASP A 637 -14.00 -29.65 6.78
CA ASP A 637 -13.72 -30.67 5.78
C ASP A 637 -12.23 -30.91 5.59
N VAL A 638 -11.93 -32.14 5.15
CA VAL A 638 -10.58 -32.57 4.80
C VAL A 638 -10.48 -32.74 3.30
N PHE A 639 -9.56 -32.01 2.66
CA PHE A 639 -9.37 -32.04 1.22
C PHE A 639 -7.97 -32.51 0.82
N PRO A 640 -7.82 -33.14 -0.37
CA PRO A 640 -6.52 -33.50 -0.90
C PRO A 640 -5.79 -32.27 -1.43
N MET A 641 -4.50 -32.19 -1.12
CA MET A 641 -3.57 -31.22 -1.68
C MET A 641 -2.38 -31.96 -2.31
N ALA A 642 -1.95 -31.52 -3.49
CA ALA A 642 -0.75 -32.02 -4.15
C ALA A 642 0.22 -30.89 -4.51
N LEU A 643 1.50 -31.15 -4.24
CA LEU A 643 2.63 -30.27 -4.54
C LEU A 643 3.62 -31.02 -5.44
N TYR A 644 4.26 -30.26 -6.32
CA TYR A 644 5.32 -30.74 -7.17
C TYR A 644 6.58 -29.93 -6.90
N PHE A 645 7.72 -30.61 -6.76
CA PHE A 645 9.03 -30.00 -6.63
C PHE A 645 10.00 -30.66 -7.62
N ARG A 646 10.74 -29.86 -8.38
CA ARG A 646 11.79 -30.33 -9.29
C ARG A 646 13.14 -29.76 -8.87
N ASN A 647 14.19 -30.55 -8.99
CA ASN A 647 15.55 -30.01 -8.99
C ASN A 647 15.80 -29.35 -10.36
N PRO A 648 15.98 -28.01 -10.44
CA PRO A 648 16.21 -27.30 -11.68
C PRO A 648 17.69 -27.34 -12.13
N LEU A 649 18.59 -27.87 -11.31
CA LEU A 649 20.02 -27.89 -11.56
C LEU A 649 20.47 -29.21 -12.19
N GLN A 650 21.59 -29.12 -12.92
CA GLN A 650 22.34 -30.28 -13.42
C GLN A 650 23.19 -30.97 -12.33
N THR A 651 23.10 -30.50 -11.08
CA THR A 651 23.79 -31.04 -9.90
C THR A 651 22.79 -31.49 -8.84
N GLN A 652 23.24 -32.26 -7.85
CA GLN A 652 22.40 -32.74 -6.75
C GLN A 652 22.03 -31.58 -5.79
N LEU A 653 20.79 -31.59 -5.29
CA LEU A 653 20.35 -30.76 -4.16
C LEU A 653 20.49 -31.54 -2.85
N GLU A 654 20.90 -30.84 -1.79
CA GLU A 654 21.11 -31.38 -0.45
C GLU A 654 20.43 -30.49 0.60
N GLY A 655 20.24 -31.03 1.81
CA GLY A 655 19.62 -30.29 2.90
C GLY A 655 18.16 -29.89 2.62
N ILE A 656 17.45 -30.62 1.76
CA ILE A 656 16.14 -30.19 1.28
C ILE A 656 15.08 -30.33 2.38
N GLU A 657 14.36 -29.25 2.65
CA GLU A 657 13.26 -29.19 3.62
C GLU A 657 12.05 -28.50 3.01
N LEU A 658 10.87 -29.08 3.24
CA LEU A 658 9.59 -28.46 2.88
C LEU A 658 8.78 -28.14 4.14
N PHE A 659 8.22 -26.94 4.16
CA PHE A 659 7.32 -26.46 5.19
C PHE A 659 5.97 -26.08 4.59
N LEU A 660 4.87 -26.45 5.26
CA LEU A 660 3.51 -26.04 4.93
C LEU A 660 2.95 -25.16 6.03
N HIS A 661 2.28 -24.07 5.67
CA HIS A 661 1.57 -23.21 6.64
C HIS A 661 0.36 -22.52 6.02
N SER A 662 -0.54 -22.05 6.88
CA SER A 662 -1.75 -21.30 6.54
C SER A 662 -1.75 -19.98 7.31
N GLY A 663 -1.02 -18.97 6.82
CA GLY A 663 -1.04 -17.60 7.35
C GLY A 663 -0.80 -17.45 8.87
N ALA A 664 -1.26 -16.32 9.39
CA ALA A 664 -0.89 -15.63 10.65
C ALA A 664 -0.88 -16.45 11.96
N HIS A 665 -1.48 -17.65 12.00
CA HIS A 665 -1.67 -18.40 13.25
C HIS A 665 -1.15 -19.83 13.24
N SER A 666 -0.45 -20.25 12.17
CA SER A 666 0.08 -21.61 12.07
C SER A 666 1.60 -21.61 12.03
N LYS A 667 2.22 -22.35 12.98
CA LYS A 667 3.65 -22.65 12.90
C LYS A 667 3.91 -23.44 11.60
N PRO A 668 4.93 -23.08 10.79
CA PRO A 668 5.32 -23.87 9.64
C PRO A 668 5.52 -25.34 10.00
N MET A 669 4.72 -26.20 9.39
CA MET A 669 4.77 -27.64 9.59
C MET A 669 5.78 -28.24 8.63
N LYS A 670 6.88 -28.76 9.17
CA LYS A 670 7.89 -29.49 8.39
C LYS A 670 7.31 -30.81 7.88
N VAL A 671 7.39 -31.04 6.57
CA VAL A 671 6.97 -32.29 5.94
C VAL A 671 8.06 -33.34 6.12
N GLN A 672 7.92 -34.19 7.15
CA GLN A 672 8.97 -35.14 7.56
C GLN A 672 9.38 -36.15 6.48
N ARG A 673 8.46 -36.52 5.57
CA ARG A 673 8.72 -37.50 4.51
C ARG A 673 9.24 -36.88 3.21
N PHE A 674 9.61 -35.60 3.21
CA PHE A 674 10.22 -34.97 2.04
C PHE A 674 11.68 -35.44 1.88
N PRO A 675 12.16 -35.75 0.66
CA PRO A 675 13.52 -36.23 0.47
C PRO A 675 14.51 -35.12 0.81
N LYS A 676 15.53 -35.45 1.60
CA LYS A 676 16.61 -34.52 1.99
C LYS A 676 17.62 -34.27 0.87
N VAL A 677 17.63 -35.14 -0.13
CA VAL A 677 18.55 -35.12 -1.27
C VAL A 677 17.76 -35.40 -2.54
N LEU A 678 18.04 -34.66 -3.61
CA LEU A 678 17.39 -34.84 -4.91
C LEU A 678 18.44 -34.76 -6.01
N LYS A 679 18.61 -35.84 -6.79
CA LYS A 679 19.56 -35.89 -7.91
C LYS A 679 19.27 -34.81 -8.95
N ALA A 680 20.25 -34.53 -9.81
CA ALA A 680 20.11 -33.62 -10.95
C ALA A 680 18.81 -33.91 -11.73
N ASN A 681 18.04 -32.85 -12.04
CA ASN A 681 16.73 -32.93 -12.72
C ASN A 681 15.67 -33.84 -12.04
N GLY A 682 15.92 -34.27 -10.80
CA GLY A 682 15.03 -35.13 -10.03
C GLY A 682 13.69 -34.44 -9.74
N LYS A 683 12.63 -35.23 -9.58
CA LYS A 683 11.27 -34.73 -9.38
C LYS A 683 10.64 -35.41 -8.18
N VAL A 684 9.89 -34.65 -7.40
CA VAL A 684 9.19 -35.12 -6.21
C VAL A 684 7.76 -34.61 -6.26
N ARG A 685 6.81 -35.52 -6.08
CA ARG A 685 5.40 -35.17 -5.93
C ARG A 685 4.95 -35.55 -4.53
N ILE A 686 4.29 -34.63 -3.86
CA ILE A 686 3.79 -34.82 -2.50
C ILE A 686 2.28 -34.75 -2.56
N ARG A 687 1.63 -35.66 -1.83
CA ARG A 687 0.20 -35.60 -1.58
C ARG A 687 -0.03 -35.57 -0.09
N CYS A 688 -0.83 -34.63 0.36
CA CYS A 688 -1.23 -34.50 1.75
C CYS A 688 -2.72 -34.22 1.83
N LYS A 689 -3.28 -34.44 3.01
CA LYS A 689 -4.65 -34.07 3.35
C LYS A 689 -4.60 -32.87 4.28
N VAL A 690 -5.38 -31.84 3.97
CA VAL A 690 -5.44 -30.59 4.74
C VAL A 690 -6.86 -30.46 5.28
N ARG A 691 -6.99 -30.04 6.54
CA ARG A 691 -8.29 -29.75 7.16
C ARG A 691 -8.53 -28.24 7.13
N ALA A 692 -9.67 -27.83 6.61
CA ALA A 692 -10.15 -26.46 6.71
C ALA A 692 -10.63 -26.20 8.14
N VAL A 693 -10.09 -25.21 8.86
CA VAL A 693 -10.43 -24.98 10.29
C VAL A 693 -11.06 -23.62 10.57
N ALA A 694 -10.99 -22.69 9.63
CA ALA A 694 -11.53 -21.34 9.77
C ALA A 694 -12.16 -20.88 8.46
N GLN A 695 -13.39 -20.38 8.52
CA GLN A 695 -14.11 -19.84 7.36
C GLN A 695 -13.41 -18.61 6.78
N GLY A 696 -13.76 -18.24 5.54
CA GLY A 696 -13.22 -17.11 4.80
C GLY A 696 -12.13 -17.53 3.82
N GLU A 697 -11.63 -16.56 3.05
CA GLU A 697 -10.56 -16.82 2.10
C GLU A 697 -9.21 -16.96 2.82
N ARG A 698 -8.43 -17.98 2.45
CA ARG A 698 -7.17 -18.36 3.09
C ARG A 698 -6.10 -18.65 2.05
N PHE A 699 -4.84 -18.60 2.46
CA PHE A 699 -3.73 -19.05 1.64
C PHE A 699 -3.08 -20.28 2.24
N LEU A 700 -2.81 -21.24 1.38
CA LEU A 700 -1.87 -22.33 1.63
C LEU A 700 -0.50 -21.88 1.13
N LEU A 701 0.50 -21.98 2.00
CA LEU A 701 1.87 -21.60 1.72
C LEU A 701 2.75 -22.84 1.76
N ALA A 702 3.65 -22.94 0.80
CA ALA A 702 4.66 -23.99 0.74
C ALA A 702 6.04 -23.35 0.57
N THR A 703 6.92 -23.57 1.54
CA THR A 703 8.28 -23.05 1.56
C THR A 703 9.28 -24.18 1.44
N VAL A 704 10.15 -24.13 0.42
CA VAL A 704 11.28 -25.04 0.25
C VAL A 704 12.58 -24.34 0.60
N LYS A 705 13.43 -25.04 1.34
CA LYS A 705 14.81 -24.66 1.66
C LYS A 705 15.75 -25.79 1.23
N CYS A 706 16.92 -25.44 0.70
CA CYS A 706 18.02 -26.37 0.44
C CYS A 706 19.33 -25.57 0.32
N ASP A 707 20.46 -26.26 0.25
CA ASP A 707 21.77 -25.59 0.32
C ASP A 707 22.16 -24.87 -1.00
N GLN A 708 21.65 -25.36 -2.14
CA GLN A 708 22.09 -24.91 -3.48
C GLN A 708 21.12 -23.93 -4.16
N LEU A 709 19.91 -23.73 -3.63
CA LEU A 709 18.91 -22.80 -4.17
C LEU A 709 18.54 -21.77 -3.11
N SER A 710 18.10 -20.60 -3.57
CA SER A 710 17.44 -19.64 -2.69
C SER A 710 16.17 -20.24 -2.07
N ILE A 711 15.77 -19.71 -0.90
CA ILE A 711 14.51 -20.11 -0.26
C ILE A 711 13.36 -19.71 -1.19
N MET A 712 12.45 -20.64 -1.46
CA MET A 712 11.30 -20.42 -2.32
C MET A 712 10.02 -20.63 -1.53
N THR A 713 9.13 -19.63 -1.55
CA THR A 713 7.78 -19.75 -0.99
C THR A 713 6.77 -19.51 -2.10
N ILE A 714 5.83 -20.45 -2.27
CA ILE A 714 4.67 -20.28 -3.15
C ILE A 714 3.40 -20.23 -2.32
N SER A 715 2.36 -19.61 -2.86
CA SER A 715 1.05 -19.51 -2.21
C SER A 715 -0.08 -19.93 -3.15
N ARG A 716 -1.19 -20.38 -2.57
CA ARG A 716 -2.44 -20.67 -3.29
C ARG A 716 -3.63 -20.27 -2.43
N SER A 717 -4.53 -19.45 -2.98
CA SER A 717 -5.78 -19.10 -2.31
C SER A 717 -6.76 -20.27 -2.32
N ILE A 718 -7.59 -20.32 -1.27
CA ILE A 718 -8.70 -21.25 -1.10
C ILE A 718 -9.80 -20.56 -0.29
N LEU A 719 -11.04 -20.64 -0.77
CA LEU A 719 -12.21 -20.15 -0.06
C LEU A 719 -12.72 -21.24 0.90
N ILE A 720 -12.75 -20.95 2.20
CA ILE A 720 -13.36 -21.85 3.19
C ILE A 720 -14.78 -21.36 3.46
N SER A 721 -15.79 -22.06 2.95
CA SER A 721 -17.18 -21.69 3.11
C SER A 721 -17.78 -22.22 4.41
N SER A 722 -18.95 -21.72 4.78
CA SER A 722 -19.80 -22.37 5.77
C SER A 722 -20.06 -23.83 5.38
N PRO A 723 -20.37 -24.70 6.38
CA PRO A 723 -20.69 -26.11 6.16
C PRO A 723 -21.79 -26.32 5.13
#